data_AF-A0A939XK60-F1
#
_entry.id   AF-A0A939XK60-F1
#
_cell.length_a   1.000
_cell.length_b   1.000
_cell.length_c   1.000
_cell.angle_alpha   90.00
_cell.angle_beta   90.00
_cell.angle_gamma   90.00
#
_symmetry.space_group_name_H-M   'P 1'
#
loop_
_entity.id
_entity.type
_entity.pdbx_description
1 polymer ?
#
loop_
_entity_poly.entity_id
_entity_poly.type
_entity_poly.pdbx_seq_one_letter_code
_entity_poly.pdbx_strand_id
1 'polypeptide(L)'
;TQLTVRYRRDIPDLFRYNAFVVISDGVNNKYGTLFTKYEFFYAWRKVERTDKAGDGIDSLHTMMQGLFRKDRLLSVVKDFIYFPDTSKSEQKIVCRYPQFFATCRLYENILEHSHINIHGDGKGGTYFGATGCGKSLTMLFLARMLMRCRNLASPTIVLITDRTDLDDQLSRLFLNAKQFIGDEVVSNVETREELGTKLRGRNSGGVFLTTIQKFSEKNSLLSDRANIICISDEAHRSQTNIEVTVRVTDKGLKRTIGFAKILHDSLPNATYVGFTGTPVDSTIDVFGGVVDAYTMTESVADGITRRIVYEGRAAKVFADHSQLEAIEEYYRQCAEQGANEYQIEESKKAVTKMNKILGDPKRLSMVAKDFVSHYEKRIEEGASVCGKAMFVCSNREIAYNLYQQIIALRPDWERKVGSQDQMPVERIRLVMTREKDDEQKLRDLIGSEDDRRELDVAFKNPESNFKIAIVVSMWITGFDVPCLDTIYIDKPLQKHTLIQTISRVNRVYEGKDKGLVVDYIGIKSNMNNALKQYAGIDDTADNVENIEQCVTMVKDELDILRRMFHTFDYSQFFTGTPLQQLECLKLAAEFVQSTEVMQSHFMGHARRLKSSFNLCSSSDAITANEREDIHFFIGVRSIIFKLTKGEAPDASQMNRKVSQMITEALQSDGVEEVAQVNANTKDLDLLSEEYMQRLQKLALPNTKVKLMERLLRSVITDFKKVNKIKGVDFTKRLNALVQRYNDRSDNAVFAAEVLDEVASKMAELFKEVHKEKKSFRDLGITYEEKAFYDILKEIAHKFGFEYPEDKLLKLAAAVKKMVDDKSKYTDWANRSDIKAELQMDLILILAEHGYPPVPQDEVFKEIFDQAENFKKYEQSADDVPTKESEPEVVHFFKDSADASVMMMAAEPFECYKWNRFDDNIVDYFGGDKTVLVGCYKGKKYLDWILSNRIYNVRLGNTKGSAESYAEIFDKTSILVLYELGKSNKLSVFEIIGHKKVSKEELIKLNYPNSKPRKNYMIFNIVPLDMDVAPLEASHLIEKLVDINANNSKGTPVFIEP
;
A
#
# COMPACT_ATOMS: atom_id res chain seq x y z
N THR A 1 -9.54 -5.50 1.34
CA THR A 1 -10.56 -6.26 2.10
C THR A 1 -11.96 -5.90 1.62
N GLN A 2 -13.02 -6.54 2.11
CA GLN A 2 -14.39 -6.24 1.68
C GLN A 2 -14.76 -4.76 1.87
N LEU A 3 -14.32 -4.12 2.95
CA LEU A 3 -14.55 -2.71 3.22
C LEU A 3 -13.68 -1.77 2.37
N THR A 4 -12.37 -1.99 2.35
CA THR A 4 -11.43 -1.01 1.73
C THR A 4 -11.27 -1.17 0.22
N VAL A 5 -11.70 -2.30 -0.34
CA VAL A 5 -11.59 -2.62 -1.78
C VAL A 5 -12.97 -2.79 -2.42
N ARG A 6 -13.80 -3.72 -1.93
CA ARG A 6 -15.09 -4.02 -2.59
C ARG A 6 -16.13 -2.93 -2.34
N TYR A 7 -16.40 -2.56 -1.10
CA TYR A 7 -17.39 -1.51 -0.80
C TYR A 7 -16.97 -0.13 -1.32
N ARG A 8 -15.67 0.18 -1.29
CA ARG A 8 -15.17 1.39 -1.94
C ARG A 8 -15.45 1.43 -3.45
N ARG A 9 -15.38 0.28 -4.14
CA ARG A 9 -15.67 0.17 -5.57
C ARG A 9 -17.18 0.15 -5.85
N ASP A 10 -17.92 -0.67 -5.10
CA ASP A 10 -19.31 -1.02 -5.41
C ASP A 10 -20.32 0.01 -4.86
N ILE A 11 -20.01 0.68 -3.74
CA ILE A 11 -20.92 1.63 -3.05
C ILE A 11 -20.18 2.85 -2.45
N PRO A 12 -19.34 3.57 -3.23
CA PRO A 12 -18.51 4.68 -2.73
C PRO A 12 -19.33 5.81 -2.09
N ASP A 13 -20.53 6.08 -2.60
CA ASP A 13 -21.36 7.21 -2.18
C ASP A 13 -21.81 7.13 -0.72
N LEU A 14 -22.00 5.92 -0.19
CA LEU A 14 -22.35 5.69 1.22
C LEU A 14 -21.22 6.08 2.18
N PHE A 15 -19.98 6.16 1.68
CA PHE A 15 -18.82 6.47 2.50
C PHE A 15 -18.38 7.94 2.46
N ARG A 16 -19.06 8.81 1.70
CA ARG A 16 -18.72 10.25 1.64
C ARG A 16 -18.69 10.92 3.01
N TYR A 17 -19.64 10.57 3.88
CA TYR A 17 -19.74 11.08 5.26
C TYR A 17 -19.19 10.11 6.31
N ASN A 18 -18.63 8.97 5.89
CA ASN A 18 -18.11 7.98 6.83
C ASN A 18 -16.93 8.58 7.60
N ALA A 19 -16.99 8.61 8.93
CA ALA A 19 -15.88 9.06 9.78
C ALA A 19 -14.74 8.03 9.81
N PHE A 20 -15.06 6.79 10.14
CA PHE A 20 -14.16 5.64 10.10
C PHE A 20 -15.00 4.36 10.02
N VAL A 21 -14.35 3.22 9.78
CA VAL A 21 -14.99 1.91 9.70
C VAL A 21 -14.51 1.03 10.84
N VAL A 22 -15.41 0.16 11.32
CA VAL A 22 -15.12 -0.85 12.34
C VAL A 22 -15.35 -2.23 11.76
N ILE A 23 -14.43 -3.15 12.05
CA ILE A 23 -14.49 -4.57 11.72
C ILE A 23 -14.53 -5.32 13.04
N SER A 24 -15.53 -6.18 13.20
CA SER A 24 -15.74 -6.99 14.39
C SER A 24 -16.22 -8.37 13.98
N ASP A 25 -15.62 -9.40 14.58
CA ASP A 25 -16.13 -10.77 14.64
C ASP A 25 -16.51 -11.16 16.09
N GLY A 26 -16.60 -10.16 16.98
CA GLY A 26 -16.77 -10.32 18.43
C GLY A 26 -15.44 -10.39 19.19
N VAL A 27 -14.43 -11.10 18.67
CA VAL A 27 -13.14 -11.32 19.34
C VAL A 27 -12.07 -10.37 18.84
N ASN A 28 -12.02 -10.12 17.53
CA ASN A 28 -11.11 -9.20 16.87
C ASN A 28 -11.88 -7.94 16.47
N ASN A 29 -11.70 -6.88 17.25
CA ASN A 29 -12.39 -5.62 17.06
C ASN A 29 -11.38 -4.55 16.67
N LYS A 30 -11.44 -4.11 15.40
CA LYS A 30 -10.49 -3.13 14.88
C LYS A 30 -11.20 -2.02 14.13
N TYR A 31 -10.65 -0.82 14.18
CA TYR A 31 -11.12 0.32 13.41
C TYR A 31 -10.00 0.91 12.57
N GLY A 32 -10.39 1.59 11.49
CA GLY A 32 -9.50 2.23 10.55
C GLY A 32 -10.31 3.12 9.61
N THR A 33 -9.65 3.74 8.63
CA THR A 33 -10.38 4.52 7.61
C THR A 33 -10.62 3.68 6.37
N LEU A 34 -11.56 4.10 5.52
CA LEU A 34 -11.86 3.43 4.26
C LEU A 34 -10.63 3.32 3.34
N PHE A 35 -9.72 4.30 3.39
CA PHE A 35 -8.55 4.38 2.53
C PHE A 35 -7.32 3.69 3.10
N THR A 36 -7.41 3.22 4.35
CA THR A 36 -6.28 2.59 5.05
C THR A 36 -6.21 1.11 4.71
N LYS A 37 -5.02 0.57 4.42
CA LYS A 37 -4.81 -0.90 4.33
C LYS A 37 -5.13 -1.57 5.67
N TYR A 38 -5.50 -2.86 5.61
CA TYR A 38 -5.92 -3.61 6.80
C TYR A 38 -4.82 -3.76 7.85
N GLU A 39 -3.54 -3.78 7.47
CA GLU A 39 -2.43 -3.85 8.46
C GLU A 39 -2.41 -2.68 9.44
N PHE A 40 -3.07 -1.56 9.10
CA PHE A 40 -3.14 -0.36 9.93
C PHE A 40 -4.53 -0.17 10.58
N PHE A 41 -5.32 -1.24 10.65
CA PHE A 41 -6.52 -1.28 11.49
C PHE A 41 -6.12 -1.69 12.91
N TYR A 42 -6.54 -0.93 13.91
CA TYR A 42 -6.13 -1.11 15.30
C TYR A 42 -7.33 -1.29 16.22
N ALA A 43 -7.12 -1.98 17.34
CA ALA A 43 -8.12 -2.12 18.39
C ALA A 43 -8.13 -0.89 19.30
N TRP A 44 -9.30 -0.57 19.87
CA TRP A 44 -9.42 0.40 20.95
C TRP A 44 -9.44 -0.34 22.28
N ARG A 45 -8.31 -0.39 22.98
CA ARG A 45 -8.08 -1.37 24.07
C ARG A 45 -8.30 -0.84 25.49
N LYS A 46 -8.59 0.45 25.67
CA LYS A 46 -8.76 1.06 27.00
C LYS A 46 -10.05 1.88 27.06
N VAL A 47 -10.85 1.71 28.12
CA VAL A 47 -12.01 2.58 28.36
C VAL A 47 -11.52 3.89 28.93
N GLU A 48 -10.72 3.85 29.98
CA GLU A 48 -9.97 4.97 30.54
C GLU A 48 -8.48 4.72 30.48
N ARG A 49 -7.69 5.80 30.55
CA ARG A 49 -6.24 5.70 30.37
C ARG A 49 -5.56 4.79 31.41
N THR A 50 -6.05 4.78 32.64
CA THR A 50 -5.50 3.98 33.75
C THR A 50 -5.83 2.49 33.64
N ASP A 51 -6.73 2.11 32.73
CA ASP A 51 -7.14 0.73 32.58
C ASP A 51 -6.03 -0.11 31.97
N LYS A 52 -6.03 -1.39 32.33
CA LYS A 52 -5.26 -2.40 31.61
C LYS A 52 -5.85 -2.56 30.21
N ALA A 53 -4.98 -2.70 29.21
CA ALA A 53 -5.43 -2.93 27.85
C ALA A 53 -6.16 -4.28 27.76
N GLY A 54 -7.41 -4.27 27.30
CA GLY A 54 -8.19 -5.48 27.01
C GLY A 54 -7.88 -6.02 25.60
N ASP A 55 -7.90 -7.34 25.44
CA ASP A 55 -7.73 -8.01 24.14
C ASP A 55 -8.79 -9.10 23.94
N GLY A 56 -8.93 -9.60 22.72
CA GLY A 56 -9.98 -10.58 22.41
C GLY A 56 -11.38 -10.00 22.64
N ILE A 57 -12.27 -10.74 23.32
CA ILE A 57 -13.66 -10.30 23.58
C ILE A 57 -13.70 -8.96 24.35
N ASP A 58 -12.77 -8.76 25.28
CA ASP A 58 -12.69 -7.51 26.05
C ASP A 58 -12.43 -6.29 25.15
N SER A 59 -11.78 -6.48 24.00
CA SER A 59 -11.55 -5.42 23.03
C SER A 59 -12.85 -4.84 22.44
N LEU A 60 -13.94 -5.63 22.40
CA LEU A 60 -15.27 -5.14 22.01
C LEU A 60 -15.84 -4.24 23.11
N HIS A 61 -15.77 -4.68 24.36
CA HIS A 61 -16.25 -3.90 25.51
C HIS A 61 -15.49 -2.58 25.62
N THR A 62 -14.16 -2.61 25.50
CA THR A 62 -13.33 -1.40 25.54
C THR A 62 -13.59 -0.48 24.36
N MET A 63 -13.88 -1.01 23.17
CA MET A 63 -14.25 -0.18 22.02
C MET A 63 -15.62 0.46 22.20
N MET A 64 -16.62 -0.27 22.69
CA MET A 64 -17.98 0.24 22.90
C MET A 64 -18.05 1.27 24.03
N GLN A 65 -17.44 0.99 25.17
CA GLN A 65 -17.42 1.90 26.32
C GLN A 65 -16.36 2.99 26.18
N GLY A 66 -15.35 2.78 25.34
CA GLY A 66 -14.28 3.72 25.07
C GLY A 66 -14.54 4.57 23.83
N LEU A 67 -14.18 4.07 22.64
CA LEU A 67 -14.31 4.81 21.38
C LEU A 67 -15.73 5.28 21.09
N PHE A 68 -16.74 4.43 21.32
CA PHE A 68 -18.15 4.73 21.03
C PHE A 68 -18.89 5.42 22.18
N ARG A 69 -18.20 5.77 23.27
CA ARG A 69 -18.80 6.64 24.29
C ARG A 69 -19.19 7.96 23.64
N LYS A 70 -20.42 8.43 23.88
CA LYS A 70 -21.02 9.55 23.14
C LYS A 70 -20.12 10.79 23.10
N ASP A 71 -19.58 11.20 24.24
CA ASP A 71 -18.65 12.32 24.38
C ASP A 71 -17.34 12.08 23.60
N ARG A 72 -16.76 10.89 23.71
CA ARG A 72 -15.49 10.54 23.08
C ARG A 72 -15.62 10.40 21.56
N LEU A 73 -16.67 9.75 21.08
CA LEU A 73 -16.94 9.62 19.65
C LEU A 73 -17.06 11.01 18.99
N LEU A 74 -17.79 11.92 19.63
CA LEU A 74 -17.94 13.29 19.15
C LEU A 74 -16.59 14.04 19.16
N SER A 75 -15.78 13.85 20.20
CA SER A 75 -14.41 14.41 20.25
C SER A 75 -13.54 13.84 19.13
N VAL A 76 -13.55 12.52 18.92
CA VAL A 76 -12.76 11.85 17.87
C VAL A 76 -13.13 12.38 16.49
N VAL A 77 -14.42 12.42 16.17
CA VAL A 77 -14.90 12.90 14.87
C VAL A 77 -14.54 14.36 14.63
N LYS A 78 -14.56 15.19 15.67
CA LYS A 78 -14.33 16.62 15.58
C LYS A 78 -12.85 17.01 15.50
N ASP A 79 -12.00 16.39 16.33
CA ASP A 79 -10.64 16.87 16.59
C ASP A 79 -9.55 15.81 16.29
N PHE A 80 -9.90 14.57 15.94
CA PHE A 80 -8.94 13.46 15.77
C PHE A 80 -9.06 12.70 14.44
N ILE A 81 -9.68 13.30 13.42
CA ILE A 81 -9.70 12.79 12.05
C ILE A 81 -9.03 13.81 11.14
N TYR A 82 -7.82 13.51 10.69
CA TYR A 82 -7.03 14.37 9.82
C TYR A 82 -7.23 14.02 8.35
N PHE A 83 -7.48 15.05 7.54
CA PHE A 83 -7.48 15.03 6.08
C PHE A 83 -6.39 15.99 5.59
N PRO A 84 -5.43 15.54 4.78
CA PRO A 84 -4.44 16.43 4.19
C PRO A 84 -5.07 17.44 3.23
N ASP A 85 -4.66 18.70 3.30
CA ASP A 85 -5.20 19.80 2.48
C ASP A 85 -4.92 19.59 0.97
N THR A 86 -3.77 19.01 0.66
CA THR A 86 -3.26 18.79 -0.70
C THR A 86 -2.75 17.36 -0.83
N SER A 87 -3.67 16.41 -1.06
CA SER A 87 -3.30 15.03 -1.39
C SER A 87 -3.60 14.71 -2.86
N LYS A 88 -2.61 14.15 -3.57
CA LYS A 88 -2.83 13.46 -4.86
C LYS A 88 -3.46 12.07 -4.68
N SER A 89 -3.60 11.62 -3.44
CA SER A 89 -4.11 10.32 -3.05
C SER A 89 -5.25 10.47 -2.05
N GLU A 90 -6.19 9.53 -2.02
CA GLU A 90 -7.27 9.52 -1.02
C GLU A 90 -6.68 9.14 0.34
N GLN A 91 -6.33 10.14 1.16
CA GLN A 91 -5.71 9.94 2.47
C GLN A 91 -6.60 10.48 3.58
N LYS A 92 -6.80 9.65 4.60
CA LYS A 92 -7.54 9.97 5.81
C LYS A 92 -6.89 9.24 6.98
N ILE A 93 -6.72 9.93 8.11
CA ILE A 93 -6.08 9.38 9.30
C ILE A 93 -6.99 9.60 10.50
N VAL A 94 -7.37 8.51 11.16
CA VAL A 94 -8.07 8.55 12.46
C VAL A 94 -7.07 8.26 13.57
N CYS A 95 -7.18 8.95 14.71
CA CYS A 95 -6.27 8.71 15.84
C CYS A 95 -6.37 7.29 16.39
N ARG A 96 -5.30 6.85 17.04
CA ARG A 96 -5.25 5.67 17.90
C ARG A 96 -5.60 6.06 19.34
N TYR A 97 -6.12 5.13 20.15
CA TYR A 97 -6.43 5.40 21.55
C TYR A 97 -5.26 6.03 22.37
N PRO A 98 -3.98 5.62 22.22
CA PRO A 98 -2.89 6.28 22.95
C PRO A 98 -2.71 7.74 22.53
N GLN A 99 -2.90 8.06 21.25
CA GLN A 99 -2.81 9.43 20.75
C GLN A 99 -3.95 10.28 21.31
N PHE A 100 -5.17 9.73 21.39
CA PHE A 100 -6.31 10.40 21.99
C PHE A 100 -6.03 10.77 23.46
N PHE A 101 -5.67 9.80 24.28
CA PHE A 101 -5.42 10.04 25.71
C PHE A 101 -4.25 10.99 25.94
N ALA A 102 -3.13 10.80 25.22
CA ALA A 102 -1.97 11.68 25.33
C ALA A 102 -2.31 13.12 24.97
N THR A 103 -3.01 13.35 23.85
CA THR A 103 -3.40 14.69 23.42
C THR A 103 -4.33 15.36 24.42
N CYS A 104 -5.36 14.67 24.93
CA CYS A 104 -6.29 15.24 25.91
C CYS A 104 -5.58 15.62 27.21
N ARG A 105 -4.72 14.75 27.75
CA ARG A 105 -3.98 15.04 29.00
C ARG A 105 -2.96 16.16 28.84
N LEU A 106 -2.23 16.19 27.73
CA LEU A 106 -1.31 17.31 27.44
C LEU A 106 -2.08 18.62 27.32
N TYR A 107 -3.24 18.61 26.65
CA TYR A 107 -4.07 19.80 26.52
C TYR A 107 -4.54 20.33 27.89
N GLU A 108 -5.02 19.45 28.78
CA GLU A 108 -5.41 19.81 30.15
C GLU A 108 -4.23 20.32 30.97
N ASN A 109 -3.08 19.64 30.89
CA ASN A 109 -1.86 20.03 31.62
C ASN A 109 -1.31 21.39 31.14
N ILE A 110 -1.32 21.64 29.83
CA ILE A 110 -0.96 22.94 29.26
C ILE A 110 -1.91 24.03 29.74
N LEU A 111 -3.21 23.73 29.81
CA LEU A 111 -4.20 24.68 30.31
C LEU A 111 -3.91 25.07 31.76
N GLU A 112 -3.57 24.11 32.62
CA GLU A 112 -3.27 24.35 34.03
C GLU A 112 -1.97 25.13 34.23
N HIS A 113 -0.90 24.72 33.55
CA HIS A 113 0.46 25.23 33.73
C HIS A 113 0.81 26.46 32.88
N SER A 114 -0.07 26.90 31.97
CA SER A 114 0.16 28.11 31.17
C SER A 114 0.24 29.36 32.03
N HIS A 115 1.15 30.28 31.71
CA HIS A 115 1.29 31.58 32.37
C HIS A 115 0.08 32.53 32.18
N ILE A 116 -0.91 32.14 31.38
CA ILE A 116 -2.23 32.80 31.37
C ILE A 116 -2.95 32.58 32.72
N ASN A 117 -2.68 31.46 33.38
CA ASN A 117 -3.13 31.21 34.75
C ASN A 117 -2.15 31.80 35.76
N ILE A 118 -2.70 32.32 36.86
CA ILE A 118 -1.95 32.97 37.94
C ILE A 118 -0.95 32.01 38.61
N HIS A 119 -1.23 30.71 38.60
CA HIS A 119 -0.38 29.67 39.22
C HIS A 119 0.42 28.85 38.19
N GLY A 120 0.39 29.21 36.91
CA GLY A 120 1.10 28.49 35.86
C GLY A 120 2.61 28.72 35.94
N ASP A 121 3.39 27.63 35.88
CA ASP A 121 4.86 27.64 35.91
C ASP A 121 5.50 27.53 34.51
N GLY A 122 4.68 27.51 33.45
CA GLY A 122 5.13 27.39 32.07
C GLY A 122 5.52 25.98 31.65
N LYS A 123 5.40 24.98 32.54
CA LYS A 123 5.79 23.59 32.27
C LYS A 123 4.59 22.78 31.76
N GLY A 124 4.37 22.83 30.45
CA GLY A 124 3.23 22.18 29.79
C GLY A 124 3.27 20.65 29.79
N GLY A 125 4.38 20.04 30.16
CA GLY A 125 4.55 18.61 30.40
C GLY A 125 5.32 17.86 29.31
N THR A 126 5.69 16.62 29.63
CA THR A 126 6.40 15.72 28.71
C THR A 126 5.53 14.55 28.28
N TYR A 127 5.45 14.26 26.98
CA TYR A 127 4.89 13.02 26.43
C TYR A 127 5.99 12.01 26.11
N PHE A 128 5.92 10.85 26.76
CA PHE A 128 6.81 9.73 26.49
C PHE A 128 6.13 8.75 25.53
N GLY A 129 6.34 8.93 24.22
CA GLY A 129 5.78 8.04 23.20
C GLY A 129 6.85 7.19 22.51
N ALA A 130 6.64 5.87 22.47
CA ALA A 130 7.54 4.92 21.79
C ALA A 130 7.95 5.39 20.38
N THR A 131 9.21 5.12 20.00
CA THR A 131 9.70 5.52 18.67
C THR A 131 8.89 4.84 17.59
N GLY A 132 8.20 5.65 16.80
CA GLY A 132 7.34 5.18 15.71
C GLY A 132 5.86 4.98 16.04
N CYS A 133 5.41 5.33 17.25
CA CYS A 133 3.99 5.27 17.63
C CYS A 133 3.10 6.34 16.95
N GLY A 134 3.70 7.35 16.32
CA GLY A 134 3.00 8.47 15.67
C GLY A 134 2.97 9.75 16.51
N LYS A 135 4.12 10.13 17.12
CA LYS A 135 4.27 11.37 17.90
C LYS A 135 3.89 12.63 17.11
N SER A 136 4.33 12.75 15.86
CA SER A 136 4.04 13.91 15.00
C SER A 136 2.53 14.09 14.74
N LEU A 137 1.76 13.00 14.63
CA LEU A 137 0.30 13.07 14.54
C LEU A 137 -0.33 13.51 15.87
N THR A 138 0.24 13.07 17.00
CA THR A 138 -0.19 13.49 18.34
C THR A 138 0.02 14.99 18.54
N MET A 139 1.15 15.54 18.06
CA MET A 139 1.39 16.99 18.01
C MET A 139 0.38 17.72 17.14
N LEU A 140 0.00 17.14 15.99
CA LEU A 140 -0.98 17.74 15.10
C LEU A 140 -2.37 17.83 15.75
N PHE A 141 -2.82 16.75 16.40
CA PHE A 141 -4.07 16.73 17.16
C PHE A 141 -4.04 17.70 18.34
N LEU A 142 -2.90 17.80 19.04
CA LEU A 142 -2.70 18.77 20.11
C LEU A 142 -2.77 20.21 19.60
N ALA A 143 -2.07 20.52 18.50
CA ALA A 143 -2.10 21.84 17.88
C ALA A 143 -3.52 22.24 17.47
N ARG A 144 -4.29 21.30 16.92
CA ARG A 144 -5.71 21.48 16.61
C ARG A 144 -6.53 21.88 17.85
N MET A 145 -6.41 21.13 18.95
CA MET A 145 -7.14 21.45 20.18
C MET A 145 -6.72 22.79 20.79
N LEU A 146 -5.41 23.08 20.82
CA LEU A 146 -4.87 24.33 21.33
C LEU A 146 -5.35 25.54 20.53
N MET A 147 -5.33 25.48 19.19
CA MET A 147 -5.76 26.58 18.32
C MET A 147 -7.24 26.95 18.51
N ARG A 148 -8.09 25.96 18.83
CA ARG A 148 -9.51 26.17 19.14
C ARG A 148 -9.77 26.62 20.58
N CYS A 149 -8.74 26.68 21.41
CA CYS A 149 -8.88 26.96 22.83
C CYS A 149 -9.08 28.46 23.09
N ARG A 150 -10.27 28.81 23.59
CA ARG A 150 -10.60 30.20 23.95
C ARG A 150 -9.87 30.65 25.22
N ASN A 151 -9.66 29.74 26.19
CA ASN A 151 -8.97 30.05 27.44
C ASN A 151 -7.52 30.46 27.21
N LEU A 152 -6.89 29.92 26.16
CA LEU A 152 -5.53 30.29 25.74
C LEU A 152 -5.50 31.41 24.70
N ALA A 153 -6.64 32.07 24.45
CA ALA A 153 -6.82 33.13 23.46
C ALA A 153 -6.30 32.76 22.06
N SER A 154 -6.56 31.53 21.60
CA SER A 154 -6.01 30.97 20.36
C SER A 154 -4.49 31.19 20.28
N PRO A 155 -3.69 30.41 21.02
CA PRO A 155 -2.28 30.67 21.23
C PRO A 155 -1.48 30.58 19.93
N THR A 156 -0.31 31.20 19.91
CA THR A 156 0.68 30.97 18.85
C THR A 156 1.50 29.73 19.19
N ILE A 157 1.65 28.80 18.24
CA ILE A 157 2.40 27.56 18.44
C ILE A 157 3.75 27.67 17.74
N VAL A 158 4.83 27.33 18.45
CA VAL A 158 6.19 27.23 17.91
C VAL A 158 6.64 25.78 18.02
N LEU A 159 6.78 25.10 16.89
CA LEU A 159 7.29 23.73 16.81
C LEU A 159 8.81 23.77 16.62
N ILE A 160 9.52 23.08 17.50
CA ILE A 160 10.97 23.07 17.57
C ILE A 160 11.47 21.66 17.30
N THR A 161 12.37 21.52 16.33
CA THR A 161 13.02 20.25 15.98
C THR A 161 14.54 20.34 16.09
N ASP A 162 15.22 19.25 16.46
CA ASP A 162 16.69 19.23 16.60
C ASP A 162 17.44 19.13 15.26
N ARG A 163 16.82 18.52 14.24
CA ARG A 163 17.48 18.21 12.96
C ARG A 163 16.64 18.64 11.76
N THR A 164 17.33 19.06 10.70
CA THR A 164 16.77 19.47 9.41
C THR A 164 15.89 18.39 8.76
N ASP A 165 16.29 17.12 8.81
CA ASP A 165 15.53 16.05 8.15
C ASP A 165 14.19 15.75 8.88
N LEU A 166 14.18 15.90 10.21
CA LEU A 166 12.97 15.76 11.02
C LEU A 166 12.05 16.97 10.81
N ASP A 167 12.66 18.15 10.67
CA ASP A 167 11.97 19.38 10.31
C ASP A 167 11.22 19.23 8.99
N ASP A 168 11.82 18.64 7.95
CA ASP A 168 11.16 18.45 6.65
C ASP A 168 9.90 17.58 6.72
N GLN A 169 9.94 16.47 7.46
CA GLN A 169 8.77 15.59 7.60
C GLN A 169 7.66 16.26 8.41
N LEU A 170 8.01 16.88 9.53
CA LEU A 170 7.06 17.55 10.43
C LEU A 170 6.48 18.81 9.76
N SER A 171 7.30 19.55 9.03
CA SER A 171 6.89 20.68 8.18
C SER A 171 5.91 20.26 7.11
N ARG A 172 6.19 19.21 6.34
CA ARG A 172 5.24 18.71 5.32
C ARG A 172 3.90 18.33 5.93
N LEU A 173 3.90 17.69 7.10
CA LEU A 173 2.66 17.33 7.82
C LEU A 173 1.85 18.58 8.20
N PHE A 174 2.48 19.57 8.84
CA PHE A 174 1.80 20.77 9.31
C PHE A 174 1.39 21.72 8.17
N LEU A 175 2.23 21.89 7.15
CA LEU A 175 1.93 22.71 5.97
C LEU A 175 0.76 22.16 5.16
N ASN A 176 0.53 20.83 5.20
CA ASN A 176 -0.62 20.16 4.59
C ASN A 176 -1.79 19.97 5.57
N ALA A 177 -1.81 20.67 6.70
CA ALA A 177 -2.85 20.54 7.72
C ALA A 177 -3.42 21.88 8.17
N LYS A 178 -3.33 22.93 7.36
CA LYS A 178 -3.86 24.27 7.64
C LYS A 178 -5.36 24.24 7.86
N GLN A 179 -6.11 23.56 7.00
CA GLN A 179 -7.57 23.45 7.15
C GLN A 179 -7.94 22.66 8.40
N PHE A 180 -7.20 21.58 8.66
CA PHE A 180 -7.41 20.76 9.84
C PHE A 180 -7.15 21.54 11.13
N ILE A 181 -5.99 22.20 11.24
CA ILE A 181 -5.63 23.06 12.38
C ILE A 181 -6.64 24.20 12.52
N GLY A 182 -7.06 24.78 11.40
CA GLY A 182 -7.99 25.91 11.32
C GLY A 182 -7.30 27.27 11.27
N ASP A 183 -6.06 27.33 10.76
CA ASP A 183 -5.28 28.57 10.62
C ASP A 183 -4.43 28.50 9.34
N GLU A 184 -4.51 29.54 8.51
CA GLU A 184 -3.76 29.64 7.25
C GLU A 184 -2.26 29.97 7.47
N VAL A 185 -1.94 30.53 8.64
CA VAL A 185 -0.59 30.95 9.04
C VAL A 185 0.18 29.77 9.64
N VAL A 186 0.34 28.72 8.85
CA VAL A 186 1.32 27.65 9.11
C VAL A 186 2.50 27.85 8.17
N SER A 187 3.70 28.05 8.72
CA SER A 187 4.90 28.31 7.92
C SER A 187 6.18 27.84 8.59
N ASN A 188 7.15 27.44 7.77
CA ASN A 188 8.52 27.26 8.19
C ASN A 188 9.20 28.61 8.38
N VAL A 189 10.12 28.67 9.33
CA VAL A 189 10.88 29.87 9.67
C VAL A 189 12.37 29.56 9.56
N GLU A 190 13.04 30.32 8.70
CA GLU A 190 14.44 30.07 8.36
C GLU A 190 15.42 30.80 9.28
N THR A 191 14.99 31.91 9.88
CA THR A 191 15.84 32.71 10.77
C THR A 191 15.12 33.13 12.04
N ARG A 192 15.89 33.35 13.11
CA ARG A 192 15.37 33.91 14.36
C ARG A 192 14.73 35.30 14.18
N GLU A 193 15.30 36.12 13.30
CA GLU A 193 14.77 37.46 13.01
C GLU A 193 13.40 37.41 12.32
N GLU A 194 13.22 36.45 11.41
CA GLU A 194 11.94 36.17 10.79
C GLU A 194 10.90 35.72 11.84
N LEU A 195 11.29 34.83 12.77
CA LEU A 195 10.42 34.41 13.87
C LEU A 195 9.98 35.62 14.71
N GLY A 196 10.93 36.46 15.13
CA GLY A 196 10.63 37.68 15.89
C GLY A 196 9.72 38.63 15.12
N THR A 197 9.86 38.74 13.81
CA THR A 197 8.97 39.57 12.97
C THR A 197 7.57 38.98 12.85
N LYS A 198 7.44 37.65 12.74
CA LYS A 198 6.14 36.94 12.71
C LYS A 198 5.41 36.96 14.06
N LEU A 199 6.15 37.04 15.17
CA LEU A 199 5.62 37.17 16.53
C LEU A 199 5.26 38.62 16.89
N ARG A 200 6.04 39.61 16.44
CA ARG A 200 5.77 41.03 16.67
C ARG A 200 4.48 41.47 15.96
N GLY A 201 3.60 42.14 16.70
CA GLY A 201 2.31 42.63 16.16
C GLY A 201 1.23 41.56 16.00
N ARG A 202 1.50 40.31 16.41
CA ARG A 202 0.52 39.23 16.47
C ARG A 202 -0.04 39.10 17.88
N ASN A 203 -1.35 39.01 18.00
CA ASN A 203 -2.03 38.83 19.29
C ASN A 203 -2.52 37.38 19.51
N SER A 204 -2.77 36.63 18.44
CA SER A 204 -3.27 35.25 18.49
C SER A 204 -2.94 34.48 17.20
N GLY A 205 -2.99 33.16 17.29
CA GLY A 205 -2.91 32.21 16.18
C GLY A 205 -1.53 32.04 15.56
N GLY A 206 -1.47 31.24 14.49
CA GLY A 206 -0.26 30.87 13.78
C GLY A 206 0.53 29.70 14.37
N VAL A 207 1.10 28.89 13.47
CA VAL A 207 1.98 27.76 13.78
C VAL A 207 3.30 27.95 13.02
N PHE A 208 4.40 28.04 13.76
CA PHE A 208 5.73 28.30 13.21
C PHE A 208 6.64 27.10 13.47
N LEU A 209 7.20 26.54 12.40
CA LEU A 209 8.15 25.44 12.49
C LEU A 209 9.58 25.96 12.34
N THR A 210 10.48 25.50 13.21
CA THR A 210 11.86 25.97 13.23
C THR A 210 12.79 24.93 13.88
N THR A 211 14.08 25.05 13.61
CA THR A 211 15.10 24.16 14.18
C THR A 211 15.83 24.82 15.35
N ILE A 212 16.33 24.01 16.28
CA ILE A 212 17.13 24.47 17.44
C ILE A 212 18.29 25.36 17.03
N GLN A 213 19.00 24.97 15.97
CA GLN A 213 20.24 25.61 15.51
C GLN A 213 20.02 27.10 15.18
N LYS A 214 18.79 27.48 14.81
CA LYS A 214 18.44 28.86 14.47
C LYS A 214 18.39 29.78 15.69
N PHE A 215 18.46 29.26 16.92
CA PHE A 215 18.42 30.05 18.17
C PHE A 215 19.80 30.28 18.81
N SER A 216 20.90 29.72 18.29
CA SER A 216 22.19 29.70 19.00
C SER A 216 23.00 31.01 18.97
N GLU A 217 22.58 32.03 18.22
CA GLU A 217 23.47 33.17 17.89
C GLU A 217 23.25 34.45 18.70
N LYS A 218 22.04 34.70 19.23
CA LYS A 218 21.72 35.94 19.96
C LYS A 218 20.70 35.71 21.08
N ASN A 219 21.00 36.23 22.28
CA ASN A 219 20.10 36.23 23.42
C ASN A 219 19.32 37.56 23.49
N SER A 220 18.18 37.65 22.81
CA SER A 220 17.34 38.85 22.76
C SER A 220 15.86 38.50 22.84
N LEU A 221 15.07 39.26 23.60
CA LEU A 221 13.63 39.01 23.72
C LEU A 221 12.94 38.97 22.35
N LEU A 222 12.21 37.89 22.06
CA LEU A 222 11.38 37.75 20.84
C LEU A 222 9.94 38.15 21.11
N SER A 223 9.39 37.69 22.23
CA SER A 223 8.06 38.05 22.71
C SER A 223 7.93 37.71 24.19
N ASP A 224 7.19 38.53 24.92
CA ASP A 224 6.83 38.36 26.32
C ASP A 224 5.38 37.87 26.50
N ARG A 225 4.70 37.48 25.43
CA ARG A 225 3.31 37.01 25.47
C ARG A 225 3.19 35.67 26.20
N ALA A 226 2.19 35.57 27.07
CA ALA A 226 1.86 34.32 27.78
C ALA A 226 1.12 33.29 26.91
N ASN A 227 0.50 33.71 25.80
CA ASN A 227 -0.23 32.85 24.87
C ASN A 227 0.65 32.30 23.73
N ILE A 228 1.86 31.86 24.07
CA ILE A 228 2.79 31.17 23.17
C ILE A 228 3.07 29.78 23.73
N ILE A 229 2.97 28.76 22.88
CA ILE A 229 3.23 27.37 23.26
C ILE A 229 4.36 26.83 22.40
N CYS A 230 5.44 26.43 23.05
CA CYS A 230 6.60 25.81 22.41
C CYS A 230 6.49 24.29 22.53
N ILE A 231 6.41 23.59 21.40
CA ILE A 231 6.36 22.13 21.35
C ILE A 231 7.66 21.63 20.73
N SER A 232 8.38 20.81 21.49
CA SER A 232 9.68 20.26 21.11
C SER A 232 9.57 18.79 20.70
N ASP A 233 10.01 18.43 19.49
CA ASP A 233 10.20 17.02 19.09
C ASP A 233 11.59 16.50 19.48
N GLU A 234 11.65 15.20 19.83
CA GLU A 234 12.84 14.51 20.34
C GLU A 234 13.60 15.34 21.40
N ALA A 235 12.89 15.74 22.46
CA ALA A 235 13.41 16.54 23.56
C ALA A 235 14.51 15.79 24.34
N HIS A 236 15.75 15.85 23.84
CA HIS A 236 16.96 15.24 24.40
C HIS A 236 18.13 16.22 24.42
N ARG A 237 18.83 16.33 25.56
CA ARG A 237 20.12 16.99 25.85
C ARG A 237 20.50 18.30 25.11
N SER A 238 20.53 18.37 23.78
CA SER A 238 20.77 19.64 23.04
C SER A 238 19.73 20.70 23.40
N GLN A 239 18.49 20.27 23.70
CA GLN A 239 17.36 21.14 24.06
C GLN A 239 17.27 21.49 25.55
N THR A 240 17.95 20.76 26.43
CA THR A 240 17.76 20.83 27.89
C THR A 240 18.97 21.39 28.63
N ASN A 241 20.09 21.64 27.93
CA ASN A 241 21.25 22.25 28.55
C ASN A 241 20.93 23.70 28.98
N ILE A 242 20.91 23.93 30.29
CA ILE A 242 20.78 25.26 30.93
C ILE A 242 22.17 25.82 31.30
N GLU A 243 23.19 24.94 31.34
CA GLU A 243 24.55 25.27 31.78
C GLU A 243 25.33 26.09 30.74
N VAL A 244 26.19 26.98 31.24
CA VAL A 244 27.13 27.76 30.43
C VAL A 244 28.47 27.03 30.42
N THR A 245 28.85 26.42 29.30
CA THR A 245 30.16 25.79 29.17
C THR A 245 31.21 26.83 28.80
N VAL A 246 32.30 26.90 29.55
CA VAL A 246 33.41 27.82 29.29
C VAL A 246 34.54 27.05 28.65
N ARG A 247 34.76 27.22 27.34
CA ARG A 247 35.92 26.65 26.65
C ARG A 247 37.02 27.69 26.54
N VAL A 248 38.19 27.39 27.10
CA VAL A 248 39.40 28.18 26.83
C VAL A 248 39.87 27.80 25.42
N THR A 249 39.96 28.79 24.53
CA THR A 249 40.51 28.64 23.19
C THR A 249 41.73 29.54 23.04
N ASP A 250 42.57 29.30 22.03
CA ASP A 250 43.79 30.08 21.76
C ASP A 250 43.52 31.58 21.52
N LYS A 251 42.25 31.96 21.29
CA LYS A 251 41.77 33.34 21.09
C LYS A 251 40.98 33.90 22.29
N GLY A 252 40.98 33.23 23.43
CA GLY A 252 40.31 33.66 24.67
C GLY A 252 39.22 32.70 25.19
N LEU A 253 38.45 33.20 26.16
CA LEU A 253 37.44 32.44 26.90
C LEU A 253 36.10 32.40 26.13
N LYS A 254 35.78 31.29 25.47
CA LYS A 254 34.52 31.11 24.73
C LYS A 254 33.44 30.53 25.65
N ARG A 255 32.51 31.38 26.09
CA ARG A 255 31.31 30.95 26.83
C ARG A 255 30.24 30.48 25.86
N THR A 256 29.76 29.25 26.00
CA THR A 256 28.63 28.70 25.23
C THR A 256 27.44 28.56 26.18
N ILE A 257 26.39 29.34 25.94
CA ILE A 257 25.14 29.31 26.73
C ILE A 257 24.29 28.15 26.19
N GLY A 258 23.73 27.33 27.09
CA GLY A 258 22.84 26.24 26.72
C GLY A 258 21.52 26.71 26.09
N PHE A 259 20.99 25.90 25.15
CA PHE A 259 19.83 26.27 24.33
C PHE A 259 18.56 26.53 25.14
N ALA A 260 18.28 25.72 26.17
CA ALA A 260 17.08 25.88 27.01
C ALA A 260 17.05 27.30 27.59
N LYS A 261 18.20 27.77 28.10
CA LYS A 261 18.33 29.12 28.65
C LYS A 261 18.08 30.19 27.59
N ILE A 262 18.63 30.05 26.39
CA ILE A 262 18.38 31.01 25.30
C ILE A 262 16.90 31.03 24.93
N LEU A 263 16.25 29.86 24.85
CA LEU A 263 14.84 29.75 24.51
C LEU A 263 13.93 30.40 25.56
N HIS A 264 14.19 30.16 26.84
CA HIS A 264 13.47 30.79 27.97
C HIS A 264 13.72 32.30 28.03
N ASP A 265 14.95 32.77 27.85
CA ASP A 265 15.25 34.21 27.81
C ASP A 265 14.57 34.91 26.61
N SER A 266 14.35 34.16 25.51
CA SER A 266 13.71 34.67 24.29
C SER A 266 12.19 34.77 24.39
N LEU A 267 11.56 33.82 25.09
CA LEU A 267 10.10 33.64 25.21
C LEU A 267 9.72 33.37 26.68
N PRO A 268 9.97 34.31 27.60
CA PRO A 268 9.96 34.05 29.05
C PRO A 268 8.62 33.57 29.61
N ASN A 269 7.50 33.95 28.98
CA ASN A 269 6.15 33.59 29.43
C ASN A 269 5.51 32.48 28.57
N ALA A 270 6.28 31.81 27.70
CA ALA A 270 5.75 30.71 26.89
C ALA A 270 5.56 29.43 27.73
N THR A 271 4.66 28.55 27.27
CA THR A 271 4.46 27.21 27.85
C THR A 271 5.22 26.18 27.04
N TYR A 272 6.05 25.35 27.69
CA TYR A 272 6.95 24.40 27.03
C TYR A 272 6.45 22.96 27.15
N VAL A 273 6.38 22.25 26.02
CA VAL A 273 5.90 20.86 25.94
C VAL A 273 6.93 19.99 25.23
N GLY A 274 7.31 18.89 25.85
CA GLY A 274 8.33 17.98 25.32
C GLY A 274 7.73 16.69 24.76
N PHE A 275 8.09 16.30 23.55
CA PHE A 275 7.80 14.97 23.00
C PHE A 275 9.10 14.18 22.89
N THR A 276 9.10 12.96 23.42
CA THR A 276 10.33 12.15 23.42
C THR A 276 10.02 10.66 23.42
N GLY A 277 10.87 9.89 22.75
CA GLY A 277 10.86 8.43 22.85
C GLY A 277 11.72 7.86 23.96
N THR A 278 12.48 8.69 24.70
CA THR A 278 13.46 8.21 25.70
C THR A 278 13.72 9.27 26.79
N PRO A 279 12.72 9.68 27.59
CA PRO A 279 12.84 10.80 28.51
C PRO A 279 14.07 10.69 29.42
N VAL A 280 14.77 11.81 29.63
CA VAL A 280 15.90 11.96 30.55
C VAL A 280 15.55 12.95 31.64
N ASP A 281 16.20 12.88 32.81
CA ASP A 281 15.87 13.74 33.96
C ASP A 281 15.94 15.24 33.62
N SER A 282 16.92 15.65 32.80
CA SER A 282 17.04 17.04 32.34
C SER A 282 15.88 17.52 31.45
N THR A 283 15.10 16.62 30.85
CA THR A 283 13.88 16.95 30.10
C THR A 283 12.76 17.38 31.05
N ILE A 284 12.69 16.79 32.24
CA ILE A 284 11.66 17.08 33.25
C ILE A 284 11.83 18.50 33.81
N ASP A 285 13.08 18.95 33.96
CA ASP A 285 13.37 20.28 34.49
C ASP A 285 12.82 21.41 33.60
N VAL A 286 12.89 21.24 32.27
CA VAL A 286 12.50 22.24 31.26
C VAL A 286 11.02 22.13 30.90
N PHE A 287 10.55 20.91 30.61
CA PHE A 287 9.20 20.71 30.06
C PHE A 287 8.18 20.31 31.12
N GLY A 288 8.60 19.88 32.31
CA GLY A 288 7.73 19.29 33.33
C GLY A 288 7.68 17.76 33.27
N GLY A 289 7.02 17.17 34.27
CA GLY A 289 6.90 15.71 34.43
C GLY A 289 6.26 15.00 33.24
N VAL A 290 6.39 13.67 33.20
CA VAL A 290 5.74 12.85 32.17
C VAL A 290 4.23 12.85 32.40
N VAL A 291 3.48 13.53 31.53
CA VAL A 291 2.02 13.69 31.62
C VAL A 291 1.30 12.44 31.15
N ASP A 292 1.82 11.82 30.09
CA ASP A 292 1.36 10.53 29.58
C ASP A 292 2.53 9.76 28.96
N ALA A 293 2.48 8.43 29.07
CA ALA A 293 3.48 7.53 28.52
C ALA A 293 2.82 6.44 27.67
N TYR A 294 3.46 6.07 26.57
CA TYR A 294 3.08 4.97 25.71
C TYR A 294 4.33 4.20 25.32
N THR A 295 4.53 3.05 25.96
CA THR A 295 5.81 2.34 25.95
C THR A 295 6.01 1.51 24.67
N MET A 296 7.25 1.05 24.44
CA MET A 296 7.56 0.12 23.35
C MET A 296 6.74 -1.17 23.46
N THR A 297 6.54 -1.67 24.69
CA THR A 297 5.77 -2.88 24.98
C THR A 297 4.31 -2.72 24.56
N GLU A 298 3.67 -1.62 24.96
CA GLU A 298 2.29 -1.32 24.57
C GLU A 298 2.18 -1.17 23.04
N SER A 299 3.14 -0.48 22.42
CA SER A 299 3.19 -0.31 20.95
C SER A 299 3.31 -1.63 20.18
N VAL A 300 4.09 -2.58 20.70
CA VAL A 300 4.22 -3.93 20.13
C VAL A 300 2.96 -4.75 20.35
N ALA A 301 2.42 -4.74 21.57
CA ALA A 301 1.20 -5.47 21.92
C ALA A 301 0.03 -5.03 21.04
N ASP A 302 -0.07 -3.73 20.76
CA ASP A 302 -1.12 -3.13 19.91
C ASP A 302 -0.88 -3.31 18.41
N GLY A 303 0.22 -3.94 18.01
CA GLY A 303 0.60 -4.16 16.62
C GLY A 303 0.96 -2.88 15.85
N ILE A 304 1.19 -1.77 16.57
CA ILE A 304 1.60 -0.47 16.01
C ILE A 304 3.08 -0.50 15.60
N THR A 305 3.90 -1.25 16.31
CA THR A 305 5.28 -1.58 15.96
C THR A 305 5.48 -3.09 15.94
N ARG A 306 6.45 -3.57 15.17
CA ARG A 306 6.87 -4.98 15.14
C ARG A 306 7.86 -5.28 16.26
N ARG A 307 7.89 -6.55 16.69
CA ARG A 307 8.90 -7.06 17.62
C ARG A 307 10.29 -6.99 17.00
N ILE A 308 11.31 -6.95 17.85
CA ILE A 308 12.71 -6.97 17.44
C ILE A 308 13.32 -8.32 17.82
N VAL A 309 14.07 -8.91 16.90
CA VAL A 309 14.91 -10.09 17.16
C VAL A 309 16.34 -9.63 17.23
N TYR A 310 17.05 -10.07 18.27
CA TYR A 310 18.46 -9.75 18.45
C TYR A 310 19.34 -10.96 18.10
N GLU A 311 20.38 -10.70 17.33
CA GLU A 311 21.40 -11.66 16.96
C GLU A 311 22.80 -11.11 17.30
N GLY A 312 23.43 -11.70 18.32
CA GLY A 312 24.80 -11.37 18.71
C GLY A 312 25.81 -12.12 17.84
N ARG A 313 26.71 -11.39 17.19
CA ARG A 313 27.79 -11.93 16.34
C ARG A 313 29.19 -11.50 16.75
N ALA A 314 29.35 -10.85 17.91
CA ALA A 314 30.64 -10.41 18.43
C ALA A 314 31.70 -11.54 18.44
N ALA A 315 31.31 -12.76 18.84
CA ALA A 315 32.21 -13.92 18.84
C ALA A 315 32.71 -14.36 17.45
N LYS A 316 32.04 -13.97 16.37
CA LYS A 316 32.47 -14.26 14.99
C LYS A 316 33.57 -13.31 14.49
N VAL A 317 33.73 -12.15 15.13
CA VAL A 317 34.62 -11.07 14.66
C VAL A 317 35.75 -10.75 15.63
N PHE A 318 35.59 -11.08 16.92
CA PHE A 318 36.64 -10.97 17.92
C PHE A 318 37.32 -12.32 18.13
N ALA A 319 38.58 -12.42 17.70
CA ALA A 319 39.40 -13.62 17.89
C ALA A 319 40.02 -13.70 19.30
N ASP A 320 40.12 -12.58 20.01
CA ASP A 320 40.74 -12.45 21.34
C ASP A 320 39.72 -11.93 22.37
N HIS A 321 39.60 -12.64 23.49
CA HIS A 321 38.71 -12.29 24.59
C HIS A 321 39.07 -10.94 25.23
N SER A 322 40.35 -10.54 25.18
CA SER A 322 40.83 -9.28 25.77
C SER A 322 40.22 -8.02 25.12
N GLN A 323 39.84 -8.10 23.84
CA GLN A 323 39.20 -6.99 23.13
C GLN A 323 37.74 -6.80 23.54
N LEU A 324 37.03 -7.91 23.84
CA LEU A 324 35.66 -7.87 24.37
C LEU A 324 35.64 -7.29 25.79
N GLU A 325 36.58 -7.70 26.65
CA GLU A 325 36.72 -7.12 27.99
C GLU A 325 36.99 -5.61 27.95
N ALA A 326 37.80 -5.14 27.01
CA ALA A 326 38.06 -3.70 26.84
C ALA A 326 36.81 -2.93 26.40
N ILE A 327 35.91 -3.56 25.65
CA ILE A 327 34.62 -2.99 25.25
C ILE A 327 33.66 -2.95 26.45
N GLU A 328 33.58 -4.02 27.23
CA GLU A 328 32.77 -4.06 28.45
C GLU A 328 33.23 -3.02 29.48
N GLU A 329 34.55 -2.86 29.65
CA GLU A 329 35.14 -1.84 30.51
C GLU A 329 34.82 -0.42 30.03
N TYR A 330 34.85 -0.17 28.71
CA TYR A 330 34.39 1.10 28.14
C TYR A 330 32.94 1.40 28.54
N TYR A 331 32.05 0.40 28.46
CA TYR A 331 30.65 0.58 28.86
C TYR A 331 30.48 0.81 30.35
N ARG A 332 31.26 0.13 31.20
CA ARG A 332 31.27 0.33 32.66
C ARG A 332 31.70 1.76 33.02
N GLN A 333 32.81 2.23 32.43
CA GLN A 333 33.30 3.60 32.63
C GLN A 333 32.27 4.65 32.17
N CYS A 334 31.62 4.44 31.02
CA CYS A 334 30.56 5.33 30.56
C CYS A 334 29.31 5.32 31.45
N ALA A 335 29.03 4.21 32.16
CA ALA A 335 27.89 4.12 33.09
C ALA A 335 28.16 4.84 34.41
N GLU A 336 29.41 4.83 34.88
CA GLU A 336 29.85 5.44 36.15
C GLU A 336 30.12 6.96 36.04
N GLN A 337 30.39 7.46 34.83
CA GLN A 337 30.74 8.88 34.63
C GLN A 337 29.51 9.82 34.70
N GLY A 338 29.45 10.62 35.76
CA GLY A 338 28.62 11.83 35.91
C GLY A 338 29.42 13.11 35.62
N ALA A 339 28.82 14.03 34.84
CA ALA A 339 29.46 15.16 34.15
C ALA A 339 30.51 15.98 34.95
N ASN A 340 31.81 15.79 34.67
CA ASN A 340 32.87 16.69 35.12
C ASN A 340 34.02 16.83 34.10
N GLU A 341 34.78 17.93 34.12
CA GLU A 341 35.80 18.27 33.10
C GLU A 341 36.97 17.27 32.99
N TYR A 342 37.37 16.64 34.11
CA TYR A 342 38.41 15.59 34.13
C TYR A 342 38.00 14.33 33.32
N GLN A 343 36.69 14.09 33.15
CA GLN A 343 36.17 12.94 32.41
C GLN A 343 36.20 13.14 30.88
N ILE A 344 36.37 14.37 30.38
CA ILE A 344 36.41 14.63 28.93
C ILE A 344 37.70 14.07 28.31
N GLU A 345 38.83 14.18 29.01
CA GLU A 345 40.10 13.59 28.55
C GLU A 345 40.12 12.07 28.66
N GLU A 346 39.58 11.50 29.74
CA GLU A 346 39.42 10.04 29.89
C GLU A 346 38.46 9.48 28.83
N SER A 347 37.34 10.15 28.58
CA SER A 347 36.38 9.79 27.54
C SER A 347 37.04 9.81 26.14
N LYS A 348 37.87 10.82 25.83
CA LYS A 348 38.63 10.86 24.58
C LYS A 348 39.60 9.68 24.46
N LYS A 349 40.37 9.36 25.50
CA LYS A 349 41.29 8.21 25.50
C LYS A 349 40.55 6.89 25.31
N ALA A 350 39.40 6.74 25.97
CA ALA A 350 38.54 5.56 25.86
C ALA A 350 37.98 5.41 24.43
N VAL A 351 37.51 6.50 23.82
CA VAL A 351 37.05 6.53 22.42
C VAL A 351 38.18 6.21 21.43
N THR A 352 39.39 6.74 21.64
CA THR A 352 40.54 6.43 20.77
C THR A 352 40.93 4.96 20.86
N LYS A 353 40.95 4.38 22.07
CA LYS A 353 41.20 2.94 22.27
C LYS A 353 40.14 2.09 21.56
N MET A 354 38.87 2.48 21.70
CA MET A 354 37.74 1.82 21.03
C MET A 354 37.87 1.88 19.50
N ASN A 355 38.16 3.06 18.93
CA ASN A 355 38.33 3.21 17.49
C ASN A 355 39.48 2.36 16.93
N LYS A 356 40.57 2.17 17.69
CA LYS A 356 41.65 1.26 17.29
C LYS A 356 41.22 -0.19 17.24
N ILE A 357 40.41 -0.64 18.20
CA ILE A 357 39.87 -2.01 18.23
C ILE A 357 38.88 -2.20 17.06
N LEU A 358 37.94 -1.28 16.91
CA LEU A 358 36.90 -1.39 15.88
C LEU A 358 37.46 -1.23 14.46
N GLY A 359 38.48 -0.39 14.30
CA GLY A 359 39.14 -0.12 13.02
C GLY A 359 40.27 -1.06 12.64
N ASP A 360 40.52 -2.12 13.42
CA ASP A 360 41.53 -3.13 13.06
C ASP A 360 41.20 -3.75 11.68
N PRO A 361 42.10 -3.67 10.68
CA PRO A 361 41.85 -4.20 9.35
C PRO A 361 41.51 -5.69 9.31
N LYS A 362 42.08 -6.51 10.21
CA LYS A 362 41.77 -7.94 10.31
C LYS A 362 40.34 -8.15 10.77
N ARG A 363 39.92 -7.41 11.81
CA ARG A 363 38.55 -7.42 12.31
C ARG A 363 37.56 -6.95 11.24
N LEU A 364 37.84 -5.82 10.57
CA LEU A 364 36.97 -5.30 9.50
C LEU A 364 36.83 -6.27 8.33
N SER A 365 37.89 -6.99 7.97
CA SER A 365 37.82 -8.05 6.97
C SER A 365 36.90 -9.21 7.41
N MET A 366 36.96 -9.62 8.68
CA MET A 366 36.04 -10.62 9.24
C MET A 366 34.60 -10.12 9.27
N VAL A 367 34.36 -8.88 9.72
CA VAL A 367 33.04 -8.23 9.71
C VAL A 367 32.48 -8.17 8.28
N ALA A 368 33.27 -7.75 7.29
CA ALA A 368 32.85 -7.67 5.89
C ALA A 368 32.46 -9.05 5.33
N LYS A 369 33.28 -10.09 5.59
CA LYS A 369 33.00 -11.46 5.15
C LYS A 369 31.72 -12.00 5.77
N ASP A 370 31.56 -11.83 7.09
CA ASP A 370 30.36 -12.28 7.78
C ASP A 370 29.12 -11.51 7.32
N PHE A 371 29.20 -10.19 7.18
CA PHE A 371 28.11 -9.35 6.68
C PHE A 371 27.64 -9.78 5.30
N VAL A 372 28.56 -9.93 4.34
CA VAL A 372 28.22 -10.34 2.97
C VAL A 372 27.56 -11.72 2.97
N SER A 373 28.17 -12.70 3.66
CA SER A 373 27.61 -14.05 3.75
C SER A 373 26.23 -14.08 4.41
N HIS A 374 26.07 -13.32 5.50
CA HIS A 374 24.80 -13.22 6.23
C HIS A 374 23.70 -12.59 5.37
N TYR A 375 24.00 -11.45 4.75
CA TYR A 375 23.06 -10.73 3.92
C TYR A 375 22.64 -11.57 2.71
N GLU A 376 23.58 -12.16 1.97
CA GLU A 376 23.27 -12.98 0.80
C GLU A 376 22.44 -14.21 1.15
N LYS A 377 22.78 -14.92 2.22
CA LYS A 377 21.99 -16.05 2.72
C LYS A 377 20.55 -15.64 3.03
N ARG A 378 20.33 -14.46 3.61
CA ARG A 378 18.98 -13.94 3.85
C ARG A 378 18.22 -13.64 2.54
N ILE A 379 18.90 -13.11 1.53
CA ILE A 379 18.30 -12.85 0.21
C ILE A 379 17.97 -14.16 -0.50
N GLU A 380 18.89 -15.12 -0.52
CA GLU A 380 18.73 -16.43 -1.16
C GLU A 380 17.55 -17.21 -0.57
N GLU A 381 17.38 -17.14 0.75
CA GLU A 381 16.33 -17.83 1.49
C GLU A 381 14.95 -17.13 1.41
N GLY A 382 14.85 -15.96 0.75
CA GLY A 382 13.62 -15.17 0.72
C GLY A 382 13.22 -14.61 2.10
N ALA A 383 14.17 -14.56 3.03
CA ALA A 383 13.97 -14.15 4.42
C ALA A 383 13.93 -12.62 4.62
N SER A 384 14.39 -11.87 3.62
CA SER A 384 14.28 -10.41 3.58
C SER A 384 13.11 -9.96 2.72
N VAL A 385 12.43 -8.91 3.13
CA VAL A 385 11.21 -8.42 2.49
C VAL A 385 11.52 -7.66 1.19
N CYS A 386 12.43 -6.68 1.26
CA CYS A 386 12.84 -5.87 0.10
C CYS A 386 14.37 -5.90 -0.12
N GLY A 387 15.09 -6.73 0.62
CA GLY A 387 16.54 -6.77 0.63
C GLY A 387 17.20 -5.54 1.24
N LYS A 388 16.46 -4.65 1.90
CA LYS A 388 17.02 -3.40 2.44
C LYS A 388 17.68 -3.63 3.79
N ALA A 389 18.91 -3.16 3.94
CA ALA A 389 19.70 -3.24 5.16
C ALA A 389 20.42 -1.91 5.45
N MET A 390 20.60 -1.62 6.73
CA MET A 390 21.40 -0.48 7.19
C MET A 390 22.57 -0.99 8.04
N PHE A 391 23.77 -0.48 7.80
CA PHE A 391 24.98 -0.82 8.55
C PHE A 391 25.48 0.40 9.29
N VAL A 392 25.49 0.36 10.63
CA VAL A 392 25.82 1.50 11.49
C VAL A 392 27.26 1.36 11.98
N CYS A 393 28.14 2.23 11.49
CA CYS A 393 29.55 2.27 11.83
C CYS A 393 29.88 3.34 12.89
N SER A 394 30.91 3.09 13.68
CA SER A 394 31.34 4.00 14.74
C SER A 394 31.80 5.37 14.24
N ASN A 395 32.65 5.42 13.21
CA ASN A 395 33.20 6.64 12.61
C ASN A 395 33.36 6.54 11.08
N ARG A 396 33.74 7.66 10.45
CA ARG A 396 33.86 7.82 8.98
C ARG A 396 34.93 6.92 8.37
N GLU A 397 36.11 6.88 8.98
CA GLU A 397 37.26 6.11 8.51
C GLU A 397 36.94 4.60 8.53
N ILE A 398 36.36 4.12 9.62
CA ILE A 398 35.93 2.72 9.76
C ILE A 398 34.84 2.38 8.74
N ALA A 399 33.87 3.28 8.53
CA ALA A 399 32.83 3.08 7.52
C ALA A 399 33.40 2.99 6.10
N TYR A 400 34.38 3.84 5.76
CA TYR A 400 35.05 3.80 4.47
C TYR A 400 35.88 2.54 4.28
N ASN A 401 36.68 2.16 5.28
CA ASN A 401 37.48 0.94 5.24
C ASN A 401 36.59 -0.31 5.11
N LEU A 402 35.47 -0.35 5.84
CA LEU A 402 34.49 -1.43 5.72
C LEU A 402 33.87 -1.48 4.32
N TYR A 403 33.47 -0.33 3.77
CA TYR A 403 32.96 -0.23 2.39
C TYR A 403 33.96 -0.83 1.39
N GLN A 404 35.23 -0.45 1.46
CA GLN A 404 36.27 -0.97 0.58
C GLN A 404 36.43 -2.49 0.69
N GLN A 405 36.39 -3.04 1.91
CA GLN A 405 36.45 -4.50 2.14
C GLN A 405 35.23 -5.21 1.55
N ILE A 406 34.03 -4.64 1.65
CA ILE A 406 32.81 -5.19 1.07
C ILE A 406 32.88 -5.17 -0.47
N ILE A 407 33.29 -4.05 -1.07
CA ILE A 407 33.43 -3.94 -2.53
C ILE A 407 34.51 -4.88 -3.05
N ALA A 408 35.60 -5.12 -2.32
CA ALA A 408 36.60 -6.10 -2.70
C ALA A 408 36.03 -7.54 -2.75
N LEU A 409 35.07 -7.87 -1.88
CA LEU A 409 34.38 -9.17 -1.89
C LEU A 409 33.26 -9.24 -2.94
N ARG A 410 32.61 -8.11 -3.25
CA ARG A 410 31.49 -7.98 -4.20
C ARG A 410 31.62 -6.74 -5.08
N PRO A 411 32.50 -6.78 -6.10
CA PRO A 411 32.70 -5.64 -7.00
C PRO A 411 31.43 -5.23 -7.75
N ASP A 412 30.53 -6.18 -8.02
CA ASP A 412 29.27 -5.93 -8.73
C ASP A 412 28.30 -5.03 -7.97
N TRP A 413 28.44 -4.88 -6.64
CA TRP A 413 27.52 -4.07 -5.83
C TRP A 413 27.73 -2.56 -6.00
N GLU A 414 28.90 -2.14 -6.50
CA GLU A 414 29.21 -0.75 -6.86
C GLU A 414 28.71 -0.39 -8.27
N ARG A 415 28.24 -1.37 -9.06
CA ARG A 415 27.69 -1.09 -10.39
C ARG A 415 26.34 -0.41 -10.26
N LYS A 416 26.16 0.67 -11.01
CA LYS A 416 24.85 1.31 -11.17
C LYS A 416 23.95 0.44 -12.02
N VAL A 417 22.81 0.05 -11.45
CA VAL A 417 21.76 -0.70 -12.15
C VAL A 417 20.47 0.09 -12.05
N GLY A 418 19.80 0.27 -13.18
CA GLY A 418 18.50 0.93 -13.29
C GLY A 418 17.74 0.38 -14.49
N SER A 419 16.41 0.46 -14.45
CA SER A 419 15.53 0.20 -15.60
C SER A 419 15.19 1.51 -16.31
N GLN A 420 14.50 1.46 -17.47
CA GLN A 420 14.08 2.67 -18.19
C GLN A 420 13.27 3.67 -17.34
N ASP A 421 12.64 3.20 -16.24
CA ASP A 421 11.84 4.00 -15.30
C ASP A 421 12.53 4.31 -13.96
N GLN A 422 13.77 3.84 -13.73
CA GLN A 422 14.49 4.04 -12.47
C GLN A 422 15.90 4.59 -12.71
N MET A 423 16.26 5.64 -11.97
CA MET A 423 17.64 6.15 -11.98
C MET A 423 18.64 5.03 -11.68
N PRO A 424 19.70 4.86 -12.48
CA PRO A 424 20.76 3.90 -12.20
C PRO A 424 21.44 4.22 -10.89
N VAL A 425 21.27 3.35 -9.90
CA VAL A 425 21.87 3.49 -8.56
C VAL A 425 22.61 2.22 -8.17
N GLU A 426 23.65 2.37 -7.38
CA GLU A 426 24.46 1.29 -6.85
C GLU A 426 23.68 0.49 -5.79
N ARG A 427 24.06 -0.78 -5.57
CA ARG A 427 23.40 -1.61 -4.57
C ARG A 427 23.76 -1.18 -3.15
N ILE A 428 24.99 -0.69 -2.96
CA ILE A 428 25.56 -0.25 -1.69
C ILE A 428 26.10 1.18 -1.80
N ARG A 429 25.82 2.02 -0.80
CA ARG A 429 26.33 3.40 -0.73
C ARG A 429 26.70 3.78 0.70
N LEU A 430 27.72 4.65 0.81
CA LEU A 430 28.06 5.35 2.05
C LEU A 430 27.21 6.61 2.18
N VAL A 431 26.61 6.81 3.34
CA VAL A 431 25.78 7.98 3.65
C VAL A 431 26.30 8.67 4.90
N MET A 432 27.00 9.78 4.70
CA MET A 432 27.56 10.65 5.74
C MET A 432 27.74 12.08 5.22
N THR A 433 28.03 13.05 6.09
CA THR A 433 28.38 14.42 5.68
C THR A 433 29.72 14.45 4.93
N ARG A 434 30.02 15.50 4.16
CA ARG A 434 31.38 15.75 3.65
C ARG A 434 32.20 16.56 4.67
N GLU A 435 33.49 16.28 4.78
CA GLU A 435 34.47 17.06 5.53
C GLU A 435 35.54 17.65 4.58
N LYS A 436 36.21 18.73 5.01
CA LYS A 436 37.21 19.43 4.19
C LYS A 436 38.45 18.57 3.93
N ASP A 437 38.79 17.72 4.89
CA ASP A 437 40.00 16.90 4.89
C ASP A 437 39.75 15.47 4.38
N ASP A 438 38.56 15.17 3.86
CA ASP A 438 38.24 13.87 3.26
C ASP A 438 39.12 13.61 2.02
N GLU A 439 39.63 12.38 1.88
CA GLU A 439 40.30 11.94 0.66
C GLU A 439 39.40 12.11 -0.58
N GLN A 440 39.99 12.42 -1.73
CA GLN A 440 39.25 12.70 -2.97
C GLN A 440 38.25 11.58 -3.33
N LYS A 441 38.69 10.31 -3.22
CA LYS A 441 37.84 9.14 -3.49
C LYS A 441 36.63 9.06 -2.55
N LEU A 442 36.83 9.34 -1.26
CA LEU A 442 35.75 9.37 -0.27
C LEU A 442 34.80 10.54 -0.53
N ARG A 443 35.32 11.73 -0.86
CA ARG A 443 34.49 12.89 -1.23
C ARG A 443 33.60 12.62 -2.42
N ASP A 444 34.15 12.03 -3.47
CA ASP A 444 33.43 11.74 -4.71
C ASP A 444 32.35 10.68 -4.46
N LEU A 445 32.65 9.66 -3.66
CA LEU A 445 31.71 8.61 -3.27
C LEU A 445 30.53 9.13 -2.42
N ILE A 446 30.78 10.03 -1.47
CA ILE A 446 29.72 10.59 -0.59
C ILE A 446 28.72 11.46 -1.38
N GLY A 447 29.18 12.19 -2.39
CA GLY A 447 28.30 13.11 -3.12
C GLY A 447 27.97 14.40 -2.36
N SER A 448 27.33 15.34 -3.06
CA SER A 448 26.84 16.63 -2.59
C SER A 448 25.63 16.49 -1.64
N GLU A 449 25.03 17.61 -1.23
CA GLU A 449 23.76 17.58 -0.49
C GLU A 449 22.59 17.10 -1.33
N ASP A 450 22.56 17.44 -2.61
CA ASP A 450 21.50 17.02 -3.51
C ASP A 450 21.61 15.52 -3.82
N ASP A 451 22.82 15.00 -4.02
CA ASP A 451 23.05 13.55 -4.15
C ASP A 451 22.54 12.78 -2.92
N ARG A 452 22.72 13.34 -1.70
CA ARG A 452 22.21 12.73 -0.47
C ARG A 452 20.68 12.72 -0.40
N ARG A 453 20.01 13.76 -0.92
CA ARG A 453 18.54 13.80 -1.02
C ARG A 453 18.03 12.77 -2.03
N GLU A 454 18.74 12.57 -3.14
CA GLU A 454 18.42 11.51 -4.10
C GLU A 454 18.57 10.12 -3.49
N LEU A 455 19.62 9.89 -2.69
CA LEU A 455 19.82 8.65 -1.95
C LEU A 455 18.73 8.39 -0.91
N ASP A 456 18.20 9.42 -0.23
CA ASP A 456 17.03 9.30 0.66
C ASP A 456 15.81 8.76 -0.09
N VAL A 457 15.49 9.37 -1.23
CA VAL A 457 14.35 8.95 -2.07
C VAL A 457 14.55 7.55 -2.62
N ALA A 458 15.74 7.24 -3.14
CA ALA A 458 16.07 5.93 -3.68
C ALA A 458 16.00 4.83 -2.59
N PHE A 459 16.55 5.09 -1.40
CA PHE A 459 16.54 4.11 -0.32
C PHE A 459 15.13 3.89 0.28
N LYS A 460 14.25 4.89 0.24
CA LYS A 460 12.84 4.70 0.63
C LYS A 460 12.03 3.89 -0.39
N ASN A 461 12.41 3.90 -1.66
CA ASN A 461 11.71 3.14 -2.71
C ASN A 461 12.01 1.62 -2.58
N PRO A 462 11.01 0.75 -2.33
CA PRO A 462 11.19 -0.70 -2.23
C PRO A 462 11.85 -1.33 -3.46
N GLU A 463 11.52 -0.83 -4.65
CA GLU A 463 11.97 -1.38 -5.95
C GLU A 463 13.37 -0.92 -6.36
N SER A 464 13.91 0.11 -5.69
CA SER A 464 15.25 0.63 -6.02
C SER A 464 16.34 -0.42 -5.86
N ASN A 465 17.34 -0.41 -6.75
CA ASN A 465 18.55 -1.22 -6.60
C ASN A 465 19.35 -0.84 -5.33
N PHE A 466 19.16 0.37 -4.77
CA PHE A 466 19.83 0.77 -3.55
C PHE A 466 19.26 0.02 -2.33
N LYS A 467 19.99 -1.02 -1.91
CA LYS A 467 19.58 -1.97 -0.88
C LYS A 467 20.38 -1.84 0.42
N ILE A 468 21.66 -1.44 0.38
CA ILE A 468 22.53 -1.43 1.57
C ILE A 468 23.08 -0.02 1.84
N ALA A 469 22.67 0.58 2.95
CA ALA A 469 23.20 1.89 3.37
C ALA A 469 24.20 1.73 4.52
N ILE A 470 25.45 2.16 4.32
CA ILE A 470 26.44 2.27 5.40
C ILE A 470 26.39 3.70 5.97
N VAL A 471 26.09 3.82 7.26
CA VAL A 471 25.83 5.09 7.95
C VAL A 471 26.69 5.24 9.20
N VAL A 472 26.90 6.48 9.65
CA VAL A 472 27.66 6.78 10.90
C VAL A 472 26.78 7.50 11.93
N SER A 473 26.25 8.66 11.58
CA SER A 473 25.39 9.50 12.42
C SER A 473 24.08 9.91 11.73
N MET A 474 24.06 9.82 10.40
CA MET A 474 22.90 10.05 9.55
C MET A 474 21.96 8.85 9.58
N TRP A 475 20.68 9.11 9.32
CA TRP A 475 19.60 8.12 9.21
C TRP A 475 19.30 7.24 10.45
N ILE A 476 20.06 7.41 11.53
CA ILE A 476 19.79 6.78 12.83
C ILE A 476 18.57 7.42 13.53
N THR A 477 18.32 8.70 13.26
CA THR A 477 17.19 9.48 13.80
C THR A 477 16.39 10.11 12.65
N GLY A 478 15.06 10.19 12.78
CA GLY A 478 14.18 10.88 11.82
C GLY A 478 13.96 10.18 10.47
N PHE A 479 14.83 9.27 10.04
CA PHE A 479 14.71 8.58 8.75
C PHE A 479 13.81 7.34 8.84
N ASP A 480 12.73 7.32 8.05
CA ASP A 480 11.69 6.29 8.12
C ASP A 480 11.61 5.47 6.83
N VAL A 481 11.87 4.17 6.93
CA VAL A 481 11.80 3.20 5.83
C VAL A 481 11.03 1.97 6.33
N PRO A 482 9.70 1.90 6.12
CA PRO A 482 8.89 0.82 6.67
C PRO A 482 9.35 -0.60 6.30
N CYS A 483 9.84 -0.77 5.06
CA CYS A 483 10.33 -2.04 4.53
C CYS A 483 11.76 -2.42 4.96
N LEU A 484 12.46 -1.57 5.73
CA LEU A 484 13.77 -1.91 6.29
C LEU A 484 13.60 -3.00 7.35
N ASP A 485 14.14 -4.19 7.11
CA ASP A 485 13.95 -5.34 7.99
C ASP A 485 15.18 -5.66 8.86
N THR A 486 16.39 -5.28 8.43
CA THR A 486 17.64 -5.67 9.08
C THR A 486 18.54 -4.46 9.32
N ILE A 487 19.08 -4.35 10.53
CA ILE A 487 20.11 -3.37 10.88
C ILE A 487 21.32 -4.07 11.48
N TYR A 488 22.51 -3.71 11.00
CA TYR A 488 23.80 -4.21 11.47
C TYR A 488 24.48 -3.11 12.30
N ILE A 489 24.97 -3.46 13.48
CA ILE A 489 25.55 -2.50 14.43
C ILE A 489 27.02 -2.84 14.63
N ASP A 490 27.88 -1.92 14.18
CA ASP A 490 29.31 -1.84 14.50
C ASP A 490 29.65 -0.49 15.13
N LYS A 491 28.81 -0.08 16.09
CA LYS A 491 28.97 1.17 16.84
C LYS A 491 28.64 0.96 18.31
N PRO A 492 29.47 1.46 19.25
CA PRO A 492 29.22 1.30 20.68
C PRO A 492 28.08 2.23 21.11
N LEU A 493 26.84 1.80 20.86
CA LEU A 493 25.61 2.56 21.15
C LEU A 493 25.19 2.39 22.62
N GLN A 494 24.56 3.44 23.18
CA GLN A 494 24.13 3.48 24.57
C GLN A 494 22.78 4.19 24.72
N LYS A 495 22.04 3.84 25.79
CA LYS A 495 20.82 4.53 26.27
C LYS A 495 19.87 4.90 25.12
N HIS A 496 19.54 6.19 24.98
CA HIS A 496 18.60 6.69 23.99
C HIS A 496 19.03 6.43 22.53
N THR A 497 20.32 6.59 22.21
CA THR A 497 20.83 6.39 20.84
C THR A 497 20.66 4.93 20.40
N LEU A 498 20.80 3.98 21.32
CA LEU A 498 20.57 2.57 21.05
C LEU A 498 19.09 2.31 20.68
N ILE A 499 18.15 2.77 21.49
CA ILE A 499 16.70 2.60 21.24
C ILE A 499 16.29 3.25 19.92
N GLN A 500 16.76 4.47 19.62
CA GLN A 500 16.46 5.17 18.37
C GLN A 500 16.98 4.42 17.14
N THR A 501 18.17 3.79 17.26
CA THR A 501 18.78 3.01 16.17
C THR A 501 18.01 1.72 15.92
N ILE A 502 17.80 0.89 16.95
CA ILE A 502 17.12 -0.42 16.78
C ILE A 502 15.64 -0.25 16.39
N SER A 503 15.01 0.86 16.76
CA SER A 503 13.63 1.15 16.37
C SER A 503 13.49 1.44 14.86
N ARG A 504 14.57 1.57 14.08
CA ARG A 504 14.45 1.75 12.62
C ARG A 504 13.87 0.52 11.92
N VAL A 505 14.07 -0.67 12.48
CA VAL A 505 13.53 -1.93 11.93
C VAL A 505 12.18 -2.33 12.52
N ASN A 506 11.60 -1.55 13.45
CA ASN A 506 10.34 -1.93 14.13
C ASN A 506 9.05 -1.48 13.39
N ARG A 507 9.17 -0.89 12.20
CA ARG A 507 8.01 -0.39 11.44
C ARG A 507 7.19 -1.51 10.82
N VAL A 508 5.87 -1.33 10.83
CA VAL A 508 4.92 -2.25 10.17
C VAL A 508 5.04 -2.10 8.66
N TYR A 509 5.18 -3.24 7.97
CA TYR A 509 5.16 -3.35 6.52
C TYR A 509 4.57 -4.71 6.12
N GLU A 510 4.06 -4.80 4.90
CA GLU A 510 3.46 -6.02 4.36
C GLU A 510 4.54 -7.11 4.20
N GLY A 511 4.26 -8.33 4.68
CA GLY A 511 5.24 -9.43 4.68
C GLY A 511 6.37 -9.30 5.71
N LYS A 512 6.33 -8.29 6.59
CA LYS A 512 7.30 -8.08 7.68
C LYS A 512 6.71 -8.39 9.04
N ASP A 513 7.16 -9.50 9.63
CA ASP A 513 6.70 -9.95 10.95
C ASP A 513 7.50 -9.34 12.10
N LYS A 514 8.83 -9.35 12.01
CA LYS A 514 9.75 -8.80 13.03
C LYS A 514 10.92 -8.05 12.36
N GLY A 515 11.57 -7.17 13.11
CA GLY A 515 12.82 -6.52 12.70
C GLY A 515 14.03 -7.25 13.26
N LEU A 516 15.12 -7.37 12.52
CA LEU A 516 16.35 -8.04 12.93
C LEU A 516 17.45 -7.03 13.25
N VAL A 517 18.04 -7.15 14.44
CA VAL A 517 19.22 -6.39 14.89
C VAL A 517 20.40 -7.34 15.00
N VAL A 518 21.40 -7.15 14.13
CA VAL A 518 22.64 -7.93 14.10
C VAL A 518 23.76 -7.11 14.75
N ASP A 519 24.42 -7.65 15.76
CA ASP A 519 25.37 -6.92 16.58
C ASP A 519 26.78 -7.51 16.53
N TYR A 520 27.74 -6.72 16.03
CA TYR A 520 29.16 -7.08 15.92
C TYR A 520 30.02 -6.64 17.12
N ILE A 521 29.43 -6.00 18.12
CA ILE A 521 30.15 -5.48 19.30
C ILE A 521 29.84 -6.27 20.56
N GLY A 522 28.59 -6.68 20.78
CA GLY A 522 28.15 -7.35 22.01
C GLY A 522 27.40 -6.44 22.98
N ILE A 523 26.45 -5.65 22.47
CA ILE A 523 25.65 -4.66 23.20
C ILE A 523 24.46 -5.28 23.96
N LYS A 524 24.30 -6.62 24.02
CA LYS A 524 23.14 -7.31 24.61
C LYS A 524 22.79 -6.81 26.01
N SER A 525 23.78 -6.70 26.89
CA SER A 525 23.58 -6.22 28.28
C SER A 525 23.07 -4.77 28.31
N ASN A 526 23.68 -3.89 27.51
CA ASN A 526 23.27 -2.47 27.41
C ASN A 526 21.89 -2.31 26.78
N MET A 527 21.55 -3.16 25.82
CA MET A 527 20.23 -3.21 25.20
C MET A 527 19.17 -3.62 26.22
N ASN A 528 19.40 -4.67 27.00
CA ASN A 528 18.48 -5.10 28.05
C ASN A 528 18.30 -4.01 29.11
N ASN A 529 19.38 -3.33 29.51
CA ASN A 529 19.31 -2.21 30.45
C ASN A 529 18.54 -1.02 29.90
N ALA A 530 18.76 -0.66 28.63
CA ALA A 530 17.99 0.40 27.97
C ALA A 530 16.52 0.02 27.85
N LEU A 531 16.20 -1.22 27.46
CA LEU A 531 14.82 -1.69 27.37
C LEU A 531 14.14 -1.69 28.75
N LYS A 532 14.81 -2.11 29.83
CA LYS A 532 14.29 -1.98 31.21
C LYS A 532 13.90 -0.55 31.56
N GLN A 533 14.70 0.43 31.14
CA GLN A 533 14.41 1.83 31.40
C GLN A 533 13.21 2.36 30.60
N TYR A 534 12.95 1.83 29.39
CA TYR A 534 11.97 2.41 28.45
C TYR A 534 10.76 1.50 28.11
N ALA A 535 10.73 0.26 28.59
CA ALA A 535 9.67 -0.73 28.34
C ALA A 535 8.63 -0.86 29.48
N GLY A 536 8.81 -0.14 30.59
CA GLY A 536 7.99 -0.29 31.79
C GLY A 536 8.52 -1.38 32.73
N ILE A 537 8.19 -1.27 34.02
CA ILE A 537 8.90 -1.93 35.13
C ILE A 537 8.76 -3.48 35.16
N ASP A 538 7.81 -4.09 34.45
CA ASP A 538 7.50 -5.53 34.63
C ASP A 538 7.73 -6.48 33.42
N ASP A 539 7.99 -6.03 32.18
CA ASP A 539 7.84 -6.90 30.99
C ASP A 539 9.02 -6.90 29.99
N THR A 540 10.25 -6.91 30.50
CA THR A 540 11.45 -6.84 29.64
C THR A 540 11.76 -8.11 28.84
N ALA A 541 11.13 -9.24 29.16
CA ALA A 541 11.36 -10.52 28.49
C ALA A 541 10.66 -10.62 27.12
N ASP A 542 9.60 -9.86 26.86
CA ASP A 542 8.69 -10.12 25.74
C ASP A 542 8.96 -9.30 24.46
N ASN A 543 9.76 -8.24 24.54
CA ASN A 543 9.95 -7.31 23.41
C ASN A 543 11.13 -7.64 22.48
N VAL A 544 12.14 -8.34 23.01
CA VAL A 544 13.32 -8.74 22.25
C VAL A 544 13.53 -10.23 22.39
N GLU A 545 13.28 -10.92 21.28
CA GLU A 545 13.50 -12.35 21.20
C GLU A 545 14.96 -12.64 20.83
N ASN A 546 15.53 -13.68 21.42
CA ASN A 546 16.84 -14.18 21.01
C ASN A 546 16.67 -15.11 19.81
N ILE A 547 17.67 -15.12 18.91
CA ILE A 547 17.65 -16.02 17.75
C ILE A 547 17.51 -17.50 18.15
N GLU A 548 17.99 -17.88 19.34
CA GLU A 548 17.84 -19.22 19.94
C GLU A 548 16.37 -19.64 20.14
N GLN A 549 15.50 -18.69 20.51
CA GLN A 549 14.07 -18.95 20.66
C GLN A 549 13.43 -19.21 19.29
N CYS A 550 13.80 -18.43 18.27
CA CYS A 550 13.37 -18.66 16.89
C CYS A 550 13.81 -20.04 16.38
N VAL A 551 15.06 -20.45 16.66
CA VAL A 551 15.57 -21.78 16.30
C VAL A 551 14.77 -22.88 16.99
N THR A 552 14.43 -22.71 18.26
CA THR A 552 13.60 -23.68 19.01
C THR A 552 12.22 -23.81 18.38
N MET A 553 11.55 -22.69 18.08
CA MET A 553 10.26 -22.69 17.38
C MET A 553 10.34 -23.37 16.01
N VAL A 554 11.41 -23.14 15.23
CA VAL A 554 11.62 -23.82 13.95
C VAL A 554 11.70 -25.33 14.14
N LYS A 555 12.43 -25.80 15.15
CA LYS A 555 12.58 -27.24 15.43
C LYS A 555 11.29 -27.89 15.91
N ASP A 556 10.53 -27.20 16.76
CA ASP A 556 9.23 -27.68 17.24
C ASP A 556 8.22 -27.80 16.08
N GLU A 557 8.12 -26.77 15.24
CA GLU A 557 7.23 -26.79 14.07
C GLU A 557 7.68 -27.84 13.03
N LEU A 558 8.99 -28.03 12.84
CA LEU A 558 9.52 -29.10 12.00
C LEU A 558 9.16 -30.49 12.53
N ASP A 559 9.28 -30.73 13.83
CA ASP A 559 8.93 -32.02 14.44
C ASP A 559 7.44 -32.32 14.26
N ILE A 560 6.57 -31.33 14.43
CA ILE A 560 5.13 -31.48 14.18
C ILE A 560 4.88 -31.84 12.71
N LEU A 561 5.49 -31.12 11.76
CA LEU A 561 5.32 -31.38 10.33
C LEU A 561 5.87 -32.76 9.93
N ARG A 562 7.02 -33.18 10.46
CA ARG A 562 7.56 -34.54 10.26
C ARG A 562 6.61 -35.61 10.76
N ARG A 563 6.01 -35.44 11.93
CA ARG A 563 5.00 -36.37 12.48
C ARG A 563 3.74 -36.43 11.60
N MET A 564 3.31 -35.29 11.05
CA MET A 564 2.20 -35.25 10.09
C MET A 564 2.52 -36.03 8.81
N PHE A 565 3.80 -36.06 8.39
CA PHE A 565 4.28 -36.75 7.19
C PHE A 565 4.83 -38.16 7.45
N HIS A 566 4.68 -38.74 8.64
CA HIS A 566 5.32 -40.02 8.98
C HIS A 566 4.93 -41.20 8.06
N THR A 567 3.76 -41.15 7.39
CA THR A 567 3.31 -42.16 6.42
C THR A 567 3.71 -41.85 4.98
N PHE A 568 4.29 -40.68 4.70
CA PHE A 568 4.65 -40.23 3.36
C PHE A 568 6.17 -40.13 3.22
N ASP A 569 6.75 -40.86 2.29
CA ASP A 569 8.18 -40.78 2.00
C ASP A 569 8.48 -39.60 1.07
N TYR A 570 9.08 -38.56 1.62
CA TYR A 570 9.52 -37.38 0.88
C TYR A 570 11.03 -37.39 0.57
N SER A 571 11.73 -38.51 0.74
CA SER A 571 13.17 -38.63 0.47
C SER A 571 13.54 -38.29 -0.99
N GLN A 572 12.64 -38.57 -1.93
CA GLN A 572 12.82 -38.25 -3.35
C GLN A 572 12.96 -36.74 -3.62
N PHE A 573 12.46 -35.89 -2.73
CA PHE A 573 12.68 -34.44 -2.82
C PHE A 573 14.16 -34.06 -2.66
N PHE A 574 14.95 -34.85 -1.92
CA PHE A 574 16.36 -34.56 -1.66
C PHE A 574 17.29 -35.24 -2.68
N THR A 575 16.97 -36.47 -3.08
CA THR A 575 17.86 -37.31 -3.91
C THR A 575 17.48 -37.38 -5.38
N GLY A 576 16.25 -36.97 -5.74
CA GLY A 576 15.72 -37.10 -7.09
C GLY A 576 16.20 -36.04 -8.09
N THR A 577 15.95 -36.29 -9.39
CA THR A 577 16.08 -35.27 -10.45
C THR A 577 15.05 -34.14 -10.26
N PRO A 578 15.22 -32.95 -10.86
CA PRO A 578 14.24 -31.86 -10.73
C PRO A 578 12.79 -32.27 -11.00
N LEU A 579 12.56 -33.14 -11.99
CA LEU A 579 11.25 -33.71 -12.29
C LEU A 579 10.72 -34.63 -11.18
N GLN A 580 11.58 -35.47 -10.57
CA GLN A 580 11.20 -36.33 -9.45
C GLN A 580 10.94 -35.53 -8.16
N GLN A 581 11.71 -34.48 -7.90
CA GLN A 581 11.50 -33.59 -6.75
C GLN A 581 10.14 -32.89 -6.85
N LEU A 582 9.80 -32.46 -8.06
CA LEU A 582 8.54 -31.85 -8.42
C LEU A 582 7.37 -32.84 -8.30
N GLU A 583 7.54 -34.08 -8.77
CA GLU A 583 6.56 -35.14 -8.59
C GLU A 583 6.34 -35.44 -7.10
N CYS A 584 7.41 -35.49 -6.31
CA CYS A 584 7.34 -35.63 -4.86
C CYS A 584 6.55 -34.49 -4.21
N LEU A 585 6.75 -33.23 -4.62
CA LEU A 585 5.97 -32.09 -4.12
C LEU A 585 4.49 -32.19 -4.50
N LYS A 586 4.17 -32.67 -5.71
CA LYS A 586 2.78 -32.89 -6.15
C LYS A 586 2.10 -33.96 -5.30
N LEU A 587 2.76 -35.10 -5.11
CA LEU A 587 2.25 -36.20 -4.27
C LEU A 587 2.12 -35.79 -2.80
N ALA A 588 3.02 -34.95 -2.31
CA ALA A 588 2.94 -34.40 -0.96
C ALA A 588 1.75 -33.44 -0.80
N ALA A 589 1.51 -32.57 -1.77
CA ALA A 589 0.33 -31.69 -1.77
C ALA A 589 -0.97 -32.51 -1.84
N GLU A 590 -1.00 -33.58 -2.62
CA GLU A 590 -2.10 -34.54 -2.69
C GLU A 590 -2.34 -35.23 -1.34
N PHE A 591 -1.28 -35.68 -0.68
CA PHE A 591 -1.32 -36.28 0.66
C PHE A 591 -1.87 -35.32 1.72
N VAL A 592 -1.44 -34.05 1.73
CA VAL A 592 -1.96 -33.05 2.67
C VAL A 592 -3.44 -32.71 2.42
N GLN A 593 -3.89 -32.78 1.18
CA GLN A 593 -5.29 -32.55 0.80
C GLN A 593 -6.18 -33.78 1.05
N SER A 594 -5.66 -34.83 1.68
CA SER A 594 -6.41 -36.03 2.05
C SER A 594 -7.56 -35.78 3.03
N THR A 595 -7.48 -34.74 3.87
CA THR A 595 -8.61 -34.27 4.71
C THR A 595 -8.54 -32.76 4.89
N GLU A 596 -9.68 -32.12 5.14
CA GLU A 596 -9.74 -30.68 5.42
C GLU A 596 -8.97 -30.32 6.71
N VAL A 597 -9.03 -31.19 7.72
CA VAL A 597 -8.31 -31.02 8.99
C VAL A 597 -6.80 -31.06 8.77
N MET A 598 -6.28 -32.05 8.05
CA MET A 598 -4.86 -32.16 7.74
C MET A 598 -4.36 -30.95 6.96
N GLN A 599 -5.10 -30.54 5.93
CA GLN A 599 -4.78 -29.36 5.13
C GLN A 599 -4.73 -28.10 6.01
N SER A 600 -5.75 -27.87 6.85
CA SER A 600 -5.83 -26.70 7.71
C SER A 600 -4.68 -26.65 8.73
N HIS A 601 -4.40 -27.77 9.40
CA HIS A 601 -3.30 -27.87 10.35
C HIS A 601 -1.94 -27.65 9.67
N PHE A 602 -1.69 -28.35 8.56
CA PHE A 602 -0.44 -28.22 7.81
C PHE A 602 -0.19 -26.76 7.39
N MET A 603 -1.22 -26.11 6.84
CA MET A 603 -1.12 -24.72 6.40
C MET A 603 -0.82 -23.75 7.54
N GLY A 604 -1.31 -24.03 8.75
CA GLY A 604 -1.01 -23.26 9.96
C GLY A 604 0.43 -23.46 10.45
N HIS A 605 0.87 -24.71 10.59
CA HIS A 605 2.22 -25.07 11.04
C HIS A 605 3.30 -24.60 10.05
N ALA A 606 3.13 -24.86 8.75
CA ALA A 606 4.06 -24.42 7.70
C ALA A 606 4.20 -22.89 7.64
N ARG A 607 3.13 -22.14 7.95
CA ARG A 607 3.18 -20.67 8.05
C ARG A 607 4.04 -20.20 9.23
N ARG A 608 3.86 -20.80 10.42
CA ARG A 608 4.65 -20.46 11.62
C ARG A 608 6.12 -20.85 11.47
N LEU A 609 6.37 -22.00 10.85
CA LEU A 609 7.71 -22.45 10.47
C LEU A 609 8.41 -21.40 9.59
N LYS A 610 7.77 -20.96 8.51
CA LYS A 610 8.34 -19.96 7.59
C LYS A 610 8.65 -18.64 8.29
N SER A 611 7.71 -18.12 9.08
CA SER A 611 7.89 -16.85 9.80
C SER A 611 9.10 -16.90 10.76
N SER A 612 9.26 -18.01 11.50
CA SER A 612 10.38 -18.20 12.42
C SER A 612 11.70 -18.43 11.69
N PHE A 613 11.68 -19.22 10.61
CA PHE A 613 12.86 -19.49 9.77
C PHE A 613 13.42 -18.22 9.13
N ASN A 614 12.57 -17.28 8.70
CA ASN A 614 13.03 -16.01 8.13
C ASN A 614 13.91 -15.19 9.08
N LEU A 615 13.81 -15.41 10.39
CA LEU A 615 14.56 -14.68 11.41
C LEU A 615 15.87 -15.37 11.76
N CYS A 616 15.96 -16.68 11.59
CA CYS A 616 17.13 -17.48 11.94
C CYS A 616 17.70 -18.30 10.78
N SER A 617 17.34 -17.98 9.53
CA SER A 617 17.77 -18.70 8.33
C SER A 617 19.29 -18.79 8.18
N SER A 618 19.97 -17.76 8.69
CA SER A 618 21.43 -17.65 8.71
C SER A 618 22.12 -18.36 9.87
N SER A 619 21.37 -18.86 10.86
CA SER A 619 21.90 -19.54 12.04
C SER A 619 22.57 -20.87 11.67
N ASP A 620 23.70 -21.14 12.32
CA ASP A 620 24.46 -22.39 12.19
C ASP A 620 23.80 -23.54 12.97
N ALA A 621 22.83 -23.23 13.85
CA ALA A 621 22.08 -24.22 14.64
C ALA A 621 21.01 -24.97 13.82
N ILE A 622 20.74 -24.51 12.59
CA ILE A 622 19.87 -25.16 11.60
C ILE A 622 20.76 -25.93 10.62
N THR A 623 20.71 -27.25 10.73
CA THR A 623 21.47 -28.17 9.88
C THR A 623 21.04 -28.09 8.41
N ALA A 624 21.88 -28.60 7.50
CA ALA A 624 21.54 -28.66 6.08
C ALA A 624 20.24 -29.47 5.85
N ASN A 625 20.12 -30.63 6.48
CA ASN A 625 18.94 -31.49 6.36
C ASN A 625 17.67 -30.81 6.88
N GLU A 626 17.73 -30.12 8.03
CA GLU A 626 16.59 -29.34 8.53
C GLU A 626 16.19 -28.23 7.55
N ARG A 627 17.16 -27.56 6.90
CA ARG A 627 16.88 -26.54 5.88
C ARG A 627 16.18 -27.13 4.66
N GLU A 628 16.59 -28.30 4.19
CA GLU A 628 15.93 -28.97 3.08
C GLU A 628 14.49 -29.39 3.44
N ASP A 629 14.25 -29.91 4.65
CA ASP A 629 12.89 -30.20 5.15
C ASP A 629 12.02 -28.94 5.17
N ILE A 630 12.56 -27.81 5.64
CA ILE A 630 11.85 -26.53 5.64
C ILE A 630 11.46 -26.14 4.21
N HIS A 631 12.38 -26.25 3.25
CA HIS A 631 12.11 -25.96 1.84
C HIS A 631 11.04 -26.87 1.26
N PHE A 632 11.05 -28.16 1.59
CA PHE A 632 10.00 -29.10 1.21
C PHE A 632 8.63 -28.66 1.71
N PHE A 633 8.46 -28.44 3.02
CA PHE A 633 7.17 -28.08 3.60
C PHE A 633 6.66 -26.71 3.12
N ILE A 634 7.55 -25.72 2.96
CA ILE A 634 7.18 -24.42 2.37
C ILE A 634 6.75 -24.60 0.90
N GLY A 635 7.44 -25.46 0.13
CA GLY A 635 7.08 -25.78 -1.25
C GLY A 635 5.68 -26.40 -1.37
N VAL A 636 5.38 -27.41 -0.55
CA VAL A 636 4.05 -28.05 -0.50
C VAL A 636 2.97 -27.03 -0.14
N ARG A 637 3.22 -26.18 0.86
CA ARG A 637 2.30 -25.10 1.26
C ARG A 637 2.00 -24.17 0.08
N SER A 638 3.01 -23.76 -0.67
CA SER A 638 2.84 -22.84 -1.80
C SER A 638 2.02 -23.43 -2.93
N ILE A 639 2.20 -24.73 -3.23
CA ILE A 639 1.38 -25.46 -4.21
C ILE A 639 -0.09 -25.45 -3.77
N ILE A 640 -0.37 -25.84 -2.52
CA ILE A 640 -1.75 -25.87 -1.98
C ILE A 640 -2.37 -24.47 -2.00
N PHE A 641 -1.62 -23.43 -1.64
CA PHE A 641 -2.13 -22.06 -1.67
C PHE A 641 -2.48 -21.62 -3.11
N LYS A 642 -1.62 -21.93 -4.09
CA LYS A 642 -1.85 -21.61 -5.50
C LYS A 642 -3.06 -22.33 -6.08
N LEU A 643 -3.27 -23.60 -5.70
CA LEU A 643 -4.44 -24.40 -6.10
C LEU A 643 -5.74 -23.84 -5.50
N THR A 644 -5.74 -23.50 -4.21
CA THR A 644 -6.96 -23.11 -3.47
C THR A 644 -7.35 -21.63 -3.59
N LYS A 645 -6.38 -20.71 -3.65
CA LYS A 645 -6.62 -19.25 -3.57
C LYS A 645 -6.08 -18.44 -4.75
N GLY A 646 -5.38 -19.05 -5.71
CA GLY A 646 -4.89 -18.39 -6.93
C GLY A 646 -3.48 -17.82 -6.78
N GLU A 647 -3.34 -16.58 -6.32
CA GLU A 647 -2.02 -15.95 -6.11
C GLU A 647 -1.42 -16.40 -4.78
N ALA A 648 -0.25 -17.02 -4.82
CA ALA A 648 0.46 -17.43 -3.62
C ALA A 648 1.24 -16.23 -3.04
N PRO A 649 0.88 -15.69 -1.85
CA PRO A 649 1.63 -14.61 -1.21
C PRO A 649 3.06 -15.05 -0.85
N ASP A 650 3.30 -16.36 -0.79
CA ASP A 650 4.57 -16.94 -0.42
C ASP A 650 5.54 -17.11 -1.60
N ALA A 651 5.08 -17.05 -2.86
CA ALA A 651 5.92 -17.35 -4.03
C ALA A 651 7.05 -16.33 -4.27
N SER A 652 6.81 -15.06 -3.93
CA SER A 652 7.80 -13.98 -4.02
C SER A 652 8.85 -14.01 -2.90
N GLN A 653 8.53 -14.68 -1.77
CA GLN A 653 9.38 -14.78 -0.58
C GLN A 653 9.90 -16.21 -0.35
N MET A 654 9.91 -17.03 -1.39
CA MET A 654 10.44 -18.38 -1.34
C MET A 654 11.90 -18.38 -1.78
N ASN A 655 12.66 -19.35 -1.27
CA ASN A 655 14.02 -19.58 -1.72
C ASN A 655 14.04 -19.70 -3.26
N ARG A 656 14.98 -19.00 -3.91
CA ARG A 656 15.07 -18.90 -5.38
C ARG A 656 15.03 -20.27 -6.06
N LYS A 657 15.68 -21.27 -5.45
CA LYS A 657 15.74 -22.66 -5.95
C LYS A 657 14.35 -23.31 -5.95
N VAL A 658 13.60 -23.18 -4.86
CA VAL A 658 12.26 -23.78 -4.73
C VAL A 658 11.24 -23.04 -5.61
N SER A 659 11.34 -21.71 -5.70
CA SER A 659 10.50 -20.93 -6.62
C SER A 659 10.74 -21.30 -8.08
N GLN A 660 12.00 -21.50 -8.49
CA GLN A 660 12.34 -21.96 -9.84
C GLN A 660 11.79 -23.36 -10.10
N MET A 661 12.01 -24.32 -9.18
CA MET A 661 11.43 -25.66 -9.30
C MET A 661 9.91 -25.65 -9.46
N ILE A 662 9.19 -24.84 -8.65
CA ILE A 662 7.73 -24.71 -8.77
C ILE A 662 7.32 -24.01 -10.07
N THR A 663 8.09 -23.02 -10.54
CA THR A 663 7.78 -22.31 -11.79
C THR A 663 7.96 -23.22 -13.00
N GLU A 664 9.10 -23.93 -13.07
CA GLU A 664 9.38 -24.94 -14.09
C GLU A 664 8.36 -26.09 -14.03
N ALA A 665 7.89 -26.45 -12.83
CA ALA A 665 6.83 -27.44 -12.65
C ALA A 665 5.51 -27.08 -13.27
N LEU A 666 5.16 -25.81 -13.20
CA LEU A 666 3.92 -25.30 -13.75
C LEU A 666 4.00 -25.18 -15.28
N GLN A 667 5.21 -24.97 -15.82
CA GLN A 667 5.47 -24.86 -17.25
C GLN A 667 5.53 -26.23 -17.96
N SER A 668 6.04 -27.27 -17.29
CA SER A 668 6.34 -28.55 -17.96
C SER A 668 5.14 -29.52 -18.13
N ASP A 669 3.98 -29.28 -17.51
CA ASP A 669 2.90 -30.29 -17.41
C ASP A 669 1.48 -29.76 -17.69
N GLY A 670 1.33 -28.73 -18.53
CA GLY A 670 0.01 -28.25 -18.95
C GLY A 670 -0.79 -27.51 -17.86
N VAL A 671 -0.12 -27.07 -16.78
CA VAL A 671 -0.73 -26.26 -15.71
C VAL A 671 -0.65 -24.75 -16.03
N GLU A 672 0.00 -24.35 -17.14
CA GLU A 672 -0.05 -22.97 -17.64
C GLU A 672 -1.49 -22.51 -17.94
N GLU A 673 -2.39 -23.39 -18.37
CA GLU A 673 -3.78 -23.02 -18.63
C GLU A 673 -4.52 -22.63 -17.33
N VAL A 674 -4.14 -23.15 -16.15
CA VAL A 674 -4.73 -22.77 -14.85
C VAL A 674 -4.17 -21.45 -14.31
N ALA A 675 -2.91 -21.12 -14.66
CA ALA A 675 -2.28 -19.85 -14.33
C ALA A 675 -2.78 -18.70 -15.24
N GLN A 676 -3.09 -19.00 -16.51
CA GLN A 676 -3.63 -18.05 -17.48
C GLN A 676 -5.13 -17.72 -17.29
N VAL A 677 -5.86 -18.48 -16.46
CA VAL A 677 -7.27 -18.17 -16.09
C VAL A 677 -7.43 -16.76 -15.51
N ASN A 678 -6.36 -16.19 -14.93
CA ASN A 678 -6.41 -14.88 -14.28
C ASN A 678 -5.90 -13.71 -15.14
N ALA A 679 -5.32 -13.95 -16.32
CA ALA A 679 -4.45 -12.96 -16.99
C ALA A 679 -4.92 -12.44 -18.36
N ASN A 680 -6.18 -12.66 -18.75
CA ASN A 680 -6.84 -12.29 -20.03
C ASN A 680 -7.10 -13.50 -20.94
N THR A 681 -8.19 -14.21 -20.67
CA THR A 681 -8.72 -15.20 -21.61
C THR A 681 -10.23 -15.03 -21.70
N LYS A 682 -10.70 -14.28 -22.72
CA LYS A 682 -12.08 -14.38 -23.19
C LYS A 682 -12.30 -15.56 -24.15
N ASP A 683 -11.24 -16.23 -24.59
CA ASP A 683 -11.31 -17.25 -25.64
C ASP A 683 -10.88 -18.68 -25.27
N LEU A 684 -10.47 -18.94 -24.01
CA LEU A 684 -10.47 -20.33 -23.54
C LEU A 684 -11.91 -20.66 -23.17
N ASP A 685 -12.59 -21.42 -24.03
CA ASP A 685 -13.83 -22.09 -23.64
C ASP A 685 -13.46 -23.05 -22.50
N LEU A 686 -13.49 -22.53 -21.27
CA LEU A 686 -13.27 -23.25 -20.02
C LEU A 686 -14.17 -24.49 -19.96
N LEU A 687 -15.24 -24.50 -20.76
CA LEU A 687 -16.24 -25.54 -20.90
C LEU A 687 -16.00 -26.52 -22.08
N SER A 688 -14.87 -26.42 -22.77
CA SER A 688 -14.53 -27.32 -23.89
C SER A 688 -14.38 -28.77 -23.42
N GLU A 689 -14.87 -29.71 -24.25
CA GLU A 689 -14.74 -31.14 -23.97
C GLU A 689 -13.27 -31.59 -23.90
N GLU A 690 -12.39 -30.93 -24.65
CA GLU A 690 -10.95 -31.19 -24.63
C GLU A 690 -10.31 -30.88 -23.27
N TYR A 691 -10.64 -29.74 -22.66
CA TYR A 691 -10.13 -29.36 -21.34
C TYR A 691 -10.61 -30.33 -20.25
N MET A 692 -11.87 -30.77 -20.34
CA MET A 692 -12.43 -31.76 -19.42
C MET A 692 -11.79 -33.14 -19.57
N GLN A 693 -11.48 -33.57 -20.80
CA GLN A 693 -10.74 -34.81 -21.03
C GLN A 693 -9.32 -34.74 -20.45
N ARG A 694 -8.66 -33.58 -20.51
CA ARG A 694 -7.35 -33.37 -19.87
C ARG A 694 -7.44 -33.45 -18.34
N LEU A 695 -8.42 -32.79 -17.73
CA LEU A 695 -8.68 -32.87 -16.28
C LEU A 695 -9.01 -34.31 -15.83
N GLN A 696 -9.71 -35.08 -16.66
CA GLN A 696 -10.01 -36.48 -16.36
C GLN A 696 -8.77 -37.38 -16.35
N LYS A 697 -7.74 -37.05 -17.14
CA LYS A 697 -6.46 -37.78 -17.23
C LYS A 697 -5.51 -37.50 -16.07
N LEU A 698 -5.79 -36.52 -15.19
CA LEU A 698 -4.96 -36.26 -14.02
C LEU A 698 -5.00 -37.43 -13.04
N ALA A 699 -3.83 -38.02 -12.75
CA ALA A 699 -3.65 -39.12 -11.81
C ALA A 699 -3.65 -38.68 -10.32
N LEU A 700 -4.09 -37.46 -10.01
CA LEU A 700 -4.10 -36.85 -8.67
C LEU A 700 -5.55 -36.52 -8.25
N PRO A 701 -6.25 -37.44 -7.54
CA PRO A 701 -7.69 -37.35 -7.29
C PRO A 701 -8.15 -36.10 -6.50
N ASN A 702 -7.46 -35.76 -5.40
CA ASN A 702 -7.80 -34.62 -4.55
C ASN A 702 -7.52 -33.31 -5.27
N THR A 703 -6.37 -33.22 -5.91
CA THR A 703 -5.99 -32.07 -6.74
C THR A 703 -7.01 -31.85 -7.86
N LYS A 704 -7.45 -32.93 -8.52
CA LYS A 704 -8.50 -32.90 -9.54
C LYS A 704 -9.82 -32.36 -8.99
N VAL A 705 -10.31 -32.86 -7.85
CA VAL A 705 -11.53 -32.35 -7.22
C VAL A 705 -11.41 -30.88 -6.85
N LYS A 706 -10.28 -30.43 -6.30
CA LYS A 706 -10.07 -29.01 -5.92
C LYS A 706 -9.99 -28.09 -7.14
N LEU A 707 -9.36 -28.52 -8.22
CA LEU A 707 -9.37 -27.78 -9.49
C LEU A 707 -10.78 -27.69 -10.07
N MET A 708 -11.52 -28.81 -10.11
CA MET A 708 -12.91 -28.83 -10.57
C MET A 708 -13.82 -27.97 -9.70
N GLU A 709 -13.65 -28.00 -8.37
CA GLU A 709 -14.35 -27.13 -7.43
C GLU A 709 -14.13 -25.65 -7.81
N ARG A 710 -12.87 -25.24 -7.98
CA ARG A 710 -12.52 -23.86 -8.33
C ARG A 710 -13.10 -23.44 -9.67
N LEU A 711 -12.97 -24.29 -10.69
CA LEU A 711 -13.50 -24.03 -12.04
C LEU A 711 -15.02 -23.93 -12.02
N LEU A 712 -15.71 -24.90 -11.41
CA LEU A 712 -17.17 -24.88 -11.25
C LEU A 712 -17.63 -23.64 -10.47
N ARG A 713 -16.94 -23.26 -9.39
CA ARG A 713 -17.24 -22.02 -8.65
C ARG A 713 -17.13 -20.80 -9.57
N SER A 714 -16.10 -20.73 -10.41
CA SER A 714 -15.92 -19.62 -11.36
C SER A 714 -17.05 -19.59 -12.39
N VAL A 715 -17.30 -20.71 -13.08
CA VAL A 715 -18.32 -20.83 -14.13
C VAL A 715 -19.72 -20.58 -13.58
N ILE A 716 -20.07 -21.16 -12.43
CA ILE A 716 -21.35 -20.94 -11.76
C ILE A 716 -21.48 -19.48 -11.33
N THR A 717 -20.40 -18.84 -10.86
CA THR A 717 -20.42 -17.42 -10.49
C THR A 717 -20.73 -16.55 -11.70
N ASP A 718 -20.11 -16.82 -12.86
CA ASP A 718 -20.38 -16.11 -14.10
C ASP A 718 -21.79 -16.37 -14.63
N PHE A 719 -22.25 -17.63 -14.58
CA PHE A 719 -23.61 -18.00 -14.96
C PHE A 719 -24.66 -17.33 -14.05
N LYS A 720 -24.40 -17.25 -12.74
CA LYS A 720 -25.26 -16.61 -11.74
C LYS A 720 -25.42 -15.10 -11.96
N LYS A 721 -24.51 -14.45 -12.69
CA LYS A 721 -24.67 -13.04 -13.09
C LYS A 721 -25.88 -12.84 -14.01
N VAL A 722 -26.20 -13.84 -14.82
CA VAL A 722 -27.29 -13.77 -15.80
C VAL A 722 -28.52 -14.55 -15.33
N ASN A 723 -28.36 -15.75 -14.75
CA ASN A 723 -29.48 -16.53 -14.24
C ASN A 723 -29.28 -16.87 -12.77
N LYS A 724 -29.87 -16.06 -11.89
CA LYS A 724 -29.68 -16.13 -10.44
C LYS A 724 -30.24 -17.41 -9.85
N ILE A 725 -31.47 -17.80 -10.22
CA ILE A 725 -32.16 -18.96 -9.66
C ILE A 725 -31.38 -20.25 -9.97
N LYS A 726 -31.11 -20.51 -11.26
CA LYS A 726 -30.32 -21.68 -11.65
C LYS A 726 -28.89 -21.63 -11.11
N GLY A 727 -28.27 -20.44 -11.07
CA GLY A 727 -26.95 -20.26 -10.46
C GLY A 727 -26.92 -20.60 -8.96
N VAL A 728 -27.97 -20.26 -8.21
CA VAL A 728 -28.12 -20.64 -6.79
C VAL A 728 -28.30 -22.15 -6.64
N ASP A 729 -29.10 -22.79 -7.48
CA ASP A 729 -29.27 -24.25 -7.47
C ASP A 729 -27.94 -24.99 -7.72
N PHE A 730 -27.23 -24.64 -8.79
CA PHE A 730 -25.92 -25.20 -9.08
C PHE A 730 -24.91 -24.95 -7.95
N THR A 731 -24.97 -23.78 -7.30
CA THR A 731 -24.12 -23.49 -6.14
C THR A 731 -24.43 -24.43 -4.96
N LYS A 732 -25.71 -24.71 -4.68
CA LYS A 732 -26.11 -25.65 -3.63
C LYS A 732 -25.63 -27.07 -3.93
N ARG A 733 -25.81 -27.54 -5.17
CA ARG A 733 -25.35 -28.86 -5.61
C ARG A 733 -23.84 -29.00 -5.55
N LEU A 734 -23.09 -27.99 -5.99
CA LEU A 734 -21.62 -27.97 -5.84
C LEU A 734 -21.21 -28.04 -4.37
N ASN A 735 -21.83 -27.23 -3.49
CA ASN A 735 -21.49 -27.25 -2.07
C ASN A 735 -21.81 -28.60 -1.41
N ALA A 736 -22.89 -29.28 -1.82
CA ALA A 736 -23.19 -30.64 -1.35
C ALA A 736 -22.13 -31.66 -1.79
N LEU A 737 -21.61 -31.54 -3.03
CA LEU A 737 -20.49 -32.36 -3.51
C LEU A 737 -19.20 -32.08 -2.74
N VAL A 738 -18.92 -30.81 -2.43
CA VAL A 738 -17.75 -30.40 -1.63
C VAL A 738 -17.87 -30.91 -0.19
N GLN A 739 -19.04 -30.82 0.43
CA GLN A 739 -19.27 -31.40 1.75
C GLN A 739 -19.05 -32.91 1.73
N ARG A 740 -19.62 -33.62 0.76
CA ARG A 740 -19.41 -35.07 0.63
C ARG A 740 -17.93 -35.44 0.41
N TYR A 741 -17.18 -34.60 -0.31
CA TYR A 741 -15.74 -34.74 -0.45
C TYR A 741 -15.01 -34.54 0.88
N ASN A 742 -15.39 -33.53 1.67
CA ASN A 742 -14.77 -33.23 2.97
C ASN A 742 -15.15 -34.26 4.06
N ASP A 743 -16.37 -34.80 4.03
CA ASP A 743 -16.93 -35.73 5.02
C ASP A 743 -16.52 -37.20 4.80
N ARG A 744 -15.60 -37.46 3.87
CA ARG A 744 -15.13 -38.84 3.61
C ARG A 744 -14.45 -39.41 4.86
N SER A 745 -14.81 -40.63 5.25
CA SER A 745 -14.15 -41.32 6.37
C SER A 745 -12.72 -41.73 6.02
N ASP A 746 -11.84 -41.82 7.02
CA ASP A 746 -10.42 -42.24 6.88
C ASP A 746 -10.19 -43.66 6.32
N ASN A 747 -11.25 -44.43 6.07
CA ASN A 747 -11.14 -45.75 5.43
C ASN A 747 -10.75 -45.61 3.94
N ALA A 748 -9.48 -45.88 3.64
CA ALA A 748 -8.87 -45.73 2.31
C ALA A 748 -9.62 -46.41 1.15
N VAL A 749 -10.30 -47.54 1.40
CA VAL A 749 -11.07 -48.27 0.38
C VAL A 749 -12.29 -47.49 -0.07
N PHE A 750 -13.07 -46.93 0.87
CA PHE A 750 -14.25 -46.13 0.55
C PHE A 750 -13.89 -44.71 0.09
N ALA A 751 -12.72 -44.20 0.51
CA ALA A 751 -12.26 -42.87 0.12
C ALA A 751 -12.00 -42.74 -1.39
N ALA A 752 -11.38 -43.75 -2.02
CA ALA A 752 -11.12 -43.74 -3.46
C ALA A 752 -12.42 -43.77 -4.29
N GLU A 753 -13.37 -44.62 -3.91
CA GLU A 753 -14.69 -44.70 -4.57
C GLU A 753 -15.46 -43.38 -4.44
N VAL A 754 -15.44 -42.75 -3.26
CA VAL A 754 -16.07 -41.44 -3.04
C VAL A 754 -15.40 -40.35 -3.88
N LEU A 755 -14.07 -40.37 -4.04
CA LEU A 755 -13.35 -39.40 -4.84
C LEU A 755 -13.72 -39.48 -6.32
N ASP A 756 -13.74 -40.69 -6.89
CA ASP A 756 -14.13 -40.90 -8.28
C ASP A 756 -15.61 -40.56 -8.50
N GLU A 757 -16.48 -40.92 -7.55
CA GLU A 757 -17.91 -40.56 -7.62
C GLU A 757 -18.11 -39.04 -7.57
N VAL A 758 -17.44 -38.34 -6.66
CA VAL A 758 -17.53 -36.88 -6.55
C VAL A 758 -16.96 -36.21 -7.80
N ALA A 759 -15.81 -36.65 -8.31
CA ALA A 759 -15.21 -36.11 -9.53
C ALA A 759 -16.15 -36.33 -10.74
N SER A 760 -16.75 -37.52 -10.85
CA SER A 760 -17.73 -37.83 -11.90
C SER A 760 -18.97 -36.93 -11.80
N LYS A 761 -19.54 -36.79 -10.60
CA LYS A 761 -20.68 -35.90 -10.35
C LYS A 761 -20.35 -34.43 -10.58
N MET A 762 -19.12 -33.99 -10.30
CA MET A 762 -18.66 -32.64 -10.65
C MET A 762 -18.57 -32.47 -12.17
N ALA A 763 -18.11 -33.49 -12.91
CA ALA A 763 -18.09 -33.46 -14.37
C ALA A 763 -19.51 -33.44 -14.98
N GLU A 764 -20.45 -34.19 -14.40
CA GLU A 764 -21.86 -34.13 -14.77
C GLU A 764 -22.46 -32.75 -14.49
N LEU A 765 -22.24 -32.20 -13.29
CA LEU A 765 -22.67 -30.85 -12.93
C LEU A 765 -22.13 -29.80 -13.90
N PHE A 766 -20.88 -29.98 -14.33
CA PHE A 766 -20.25 -29.11 -15.31
C PHE A 766 -20.96 -29.18 -16.68
N LYS A 767 -21.24 -30.39 -17.18
CA LYS A 767 -22.01 -30.61 -18.42
C LYS A 767 -23.41 -30.02 -18.33
N GLU A 768 -24.07 -30.15 -17.18
CA GLU A 768 -25.39 -29.58 -16.94
C GLU A 768 -25.37 -28.04 -16.95
N VAL A 769 -24.41 -27.41 -16.27
CA VAL A 769 -24.24 -25.95 -16.30
C VAL A 769 -24.00 -25.46 -17.73
N HIS A 770 -23.16 -26.16 -18.48
CA HIS A 770 -22.87 -25.83 -19.88
C HIS A 770 -24.10 -26.00 -20.80
N LYS A 771 -24.86 -27.10 -20.64
CA LYS A 771 -26.11 -27.33 -21.37
C LYS A 771 -27.14 -26.25 -21.04
N GLU A 772 -27.30 -25.92 -19.77
CA GLU A 772 -28.24 -24.89 -19.32
C GLU A 772 -27.84 -23.51 -19.88
N LYS A 773 -26.53 -23.19 -19.89
CA LYS A 773 -26.01 -21.96 -20.50
C LYS A 773 -26.28 -21.87 -22.00
N LYS A 774 -26.41 -22.99 -22.74
CA LYS A 774 -26.71 -22.99 -24.19
C LYS A 774 -28.20 -23.13 -24.52
N SER A 775 -29.02 -23.58 -23.57
CA SER A 775 -30.44 -23.91 -23.76
C SER A 775 -31.33 -22.77 -24.24
N PHE A 776 -30.93 -21.50 -24.07
CA PHE A 776 -31.67 -20.35 -24.62
C PHE A 776 -31.74 -20.39 -26.15
N ARG A 777 -30.70 -20.94 -26.81
CA ARG A 777 -30.63 -21.06 -28.28
C ARG A 777 -31.67 -22.02 -28.82
N ASP A 778 -31.87 -23.14 -28.11
CA ASP A 778 -32.86 -24.16 -28.48
C ASP A 778 -34.30 -23.66 -28.32
N LEU A 779 -34.50 -22.68 -27.44
CA LEU A 779 -35.79 -22.03 -27.16
C LEU A 779 -36.04 -20.78 -28.03
N GLY A 780 -35.07 -20.34 -28.83
CA GLY A 780 -35.18 -19.16 -29.68
C GLY A 780 -35.33 -17.83 -28.93
N ILE A 781 -34.89 -17.76 -27.66
CA ILE A 781 -34.98 -16.57 -26.81
C ILE A 781 -33.59 -16.05 -26.42
N THR A 782 -33.50 -14.81 -25.97
CA THR A 782 -32.24 -14.25 -25.47
C THR A 782 -31.83 -14.87 -24.13
N TYR A 783 -30.55 -14.76 -23.80
CA TYR A 783 -30.02 -15.31 -22.55
C TYR A 783 -30.62 -14.66 -21.29
N GLU A 784 -31.02 -13.38 -21.38
CA GLU A 784 -31.71 -12.66 -20.31
C GLU A 784 -33.17 -13.09 -20.17
N GLU A 785 -33.88 -13.26 -21.29
CA GLU A 785 -35.27 -13.78 -21.30
C GLU A 785 -35.34 -15.19 -20.71
N LYS A 786 -34.31 -16.01 -20.95
CA LYS A 786 -34.20 -17.34 -20.35
C LYS A 786 -34.20 -17.30 -18.83
N ALA A 787 -33.57 -16.29 -18.22
CA ALA A 787 -33.57 -16.14 -16.78
C ALA A 787 -35.00 -15.99 -16.26
N PHE A 788 -35.79 -15.06 -16.81
CA PHE A 788 -37.20 -14.86 -16.43
C PHE A 788 -38.09 -16.06 -16.76
N TYR A 789 -37.86 -16.73 -17.89
CA TYR A 789 -38.54 -17.98 -18.24
C TYR A 789 -38.33 -19.05 -17.15
N ASP A 790 -37.10 -19.21 -16.65
CA ASP A 790 -36.79 -20.19 -15.60
C ASP A 790 -37.48 -19.86 -14.29
N ILE A 791 -37.56 -18.58 -13.92
CA ILE A 791 -38.32 -18.14 -12.74
C ILE A 791 -39.78 -18.57 -12.85
N LEU A 792 -40.42 -18.22 -13.97
CA LEU A 792 -41.84 -18.48 -14.18
C LEU A 792 -42.14 -19.99 -14.25
N LYS A 793 -41.24 -20.78 -14.84
CA LYS A 793 -41.35 -22.25 -14.93
C LYS A 793 -41.14 -22.92 -13.58
N GLU A 794 -40.16 -22.46 -12.80
CA GLU A 794 -39.87 -23.01 -11.47
C GLU A 794 -40.98 -22.72 -10.47
N ILE A 795 -41.59 -21.54 -10.53
CA ILE A 795 -42.76 -21.17 -9.72
C ILE A 795 -44.00 -21.98 -10.15
N ALA A 796 -44.24 -22.16 -11.46
CA ALA A 796 -45.35 -23.00 -11.94
C ALA A 796 -45.24 -24.44 -11.43
N HIS A 797 -44.03 -25.01 -11.45
CA HIS A 797 -43.76 -26.33 -10.89
C HIS A 797 -43.94 -26.36 -9.36
N LYS A 798 -43.45 -25.35 -8.64
CA LYS A 798 -43.56 -25.25 -7.18
C LYS A 798 -45.01 -25.22 -6.69
N PHE A 799 -45.89 -24.52 -7.40
CA PHE A 799 -47.31 -24.39 -7.05
C PHE A 799 -48.23 -25.38 -7.77
N GLY A 800 -47.67 -26.29 -8.57
CA GLY A 800 -48.38 -27.44 -9.14
C GLY A 800 -49.43 -27.09 -10.20
N PHE A 801 -49.22 -26.04 -10.99
CA PHE A 801 -50.11 -25.70 -12.11
C PHE A 801 -49.39 -25.80 -13.45
N GLU A 802 -50.12 -26.26 -14.48
CA GLU A 802 -49.61 -26.33 -15.84
C GLU A 802 -49.87 -25.02 -16.59
N TYR A 803 -48.83 -24.52 -17.25
CA TYR A 803 -48.91 -23.34 -18.09
C TYR A 803 -48.17 -23.59 -19.41
N PRO A 804 -48.80 -23.41 -20.59
CA PRO A 804 -48.21 -23.79 -21.87
C PRO A 804 -46.85 -23.12 -22.14
N GLU A 805 -45.89 -23.87 -22.67
CA GLU A 805 -44.52 -23.36 -22.93
C GLU A 805 -44.51 -22.16 -23.89
N ASP A 806 -45.34 -22.18 -24.94
CA ASP A 806 -45.49 -21.04 -25.88
C ASP A 806 -45.97 -19.75 -25.19
N LYS A 807 -46.80 -19.89 -24.14
CA LYS A 807 -47.26 -18.74 -23.35
C LYS A 807 -46.20 -18.28 -22.36
N LEU A 808 -45.39 -19.19 -21.82
CA LEU A 808 -44.26 -18.90 -20.92
C LEU A 808 -43.19 -18.07 -21.63
N LEU A 809 -42.87 -18.41 -22.88
CA LEU A 809 -41.91 -17.67 -23.70
C LEU A 809 -42.38 -16.22 -23.94
N LYS A 810 -43.65 -16.05 -24.35
CA LYS A 810 -44.24 -14.72 -24.55
C LYS A 810 -44.29 -13.90 -23.26
N LEU A 811 -44.61 -14.55 -22.15
CA LEU A 811 -44.66 -13.92 -20.84
C LEU A 811 -43.27 -13.50 -20.36
N ALA A 812 -42.24 -14.33 -20.54
CA ALA A 812 -40.86 -14.00 -20.19
C ALA A 812 -40.33 -12.80 -20.99
N ALA A 813 -40.64 -12.72 -22.29
CA ALA A 813 -40.31 -11.56 -23.12
C ALA A 813 -41.04 -10.28 -22.66
N ALA A 814 -42.32 -10.40 -22.27
CA ALA A 814 -43.11 -9.27 -21.75
C ALA A 814 -42.56 -8.77 -20.40
N VAL A 815 -42.21 -9.69 -19.49
CA VAL A 815 -41.56 -9.38 -18.21
C VAL A 815 -40.22 -8.69 -18.43
N LYS A 816 -39.39 -9.21 -19.35
CA LYS A 816 -38.09 -8.62 -19.68
C LYS A 816 -38.24 -7.19 -20.18
N LYS A 817 -39.18 -6.95 -21.10
CA LYS A 817 -39.48 -5.60 -21.62
C LYS A 817 -39.93 -4.65 -20.51
N MET A 818 -40.80 -5.10 -19.62
CA MET A 818 -41.25 -4.30 -18.48
C MET A 818 -40.10 -3.96 -17.54
N VAL A 819 -39.23 -4.93 -17.22
CA VAL A 819 -38.04 -4.72 -16.40
C VAL A 819 -37.09 -3.73 -17.07
N ASP A 820 -36.80 -3.86 -18.36
CA ASP A 820 -35.94 -2.93 -19.12
C ASP A 820 -36.49 -1.50 -19.14
N ASP A 821 -37.81 -1.34 -19.23
CA ASP A 821 -38.44 -0.02 -19.26
C ASP A 821 -38.37 0.68 -17.90
N LYS A 822 -38.52 -0.06 -16.80
CA LYS A 822 -38.43 0.48 -15.43
C LYS A 822 -36.99 0.54 -14.90
N SER A 823 -36.07 -0.27 -15.43
CA SER A 823 -34.68 -0.30 -14.97
C SER A 823 -33.86 0.90 -15.45
N LYS A 824 -34.36 1.64 -16.46
CA LYS A 824 -33.81 2.91 -16.99
C LYS A 824 -33.75 4.04 -15.96
N TYR A 825 -34.58 4.01 -14.92
CA TYR A 825 -34.57 5.04 -13.89
C TYR A 825 -33.38 4.89 -12.94
N THR A 826 -32.71 6.00 -12.62
CA THR A 826 -31.60 6.01 -11.67
C THR A 826 -32.11 5.56 -10.30
N ASP A 827 -31.39 4.60 -9.70
CA ASP A 827 -31.68 4.06 -8.37
C ASP A 827 -33.08 3.41 -8.18
N TRP A 828 -33.67 2.89 -9.26
CA TRP A 828 -35.01 2.27 -9.25
C TRP A 828 -35.21 1.15 -8.21
N ALA A 829 -34.16 0.41 -7.87
CA ALA A 829 -34.17 -0.70 -6.92
C ALA A 829 -34.40 -0.28 -5.46
N ASN A 830 -34.21 1.00 -5.11
CA ASN A 830 -34.42 1.51 -3.74
C ASN A 830 -35.69 2.35 -3.59
N ARG A 831 -36.40 2.58 -4.70
CA ARG A 831 -37.56 3.47 -4.77
C ARG A 831 -38.86 2.68 -4.56
N SER A 832 -39.51 2.90 -3.42
CA SER A 832 -40.75 2.18 -3.05
C SER A 832 -41.91 2.46 -4.01
N ASP A 833 -41.94 3.66 -4.62
CA ASP A 833 -42.91 4.03 -5.65
C ASP A 833 -42.72 3.23 -6.95
N ILE A 834 -41.47 3.13 -7.44
CA ILE A 834 -41.16 2.31 -8.63
C ILE A 834 -41.38 0.82 -8.35
N LYS A 835 -41.07 0.32 -7.15
CA LYS A 835 -41.36 -1.07 -6.78
C LYS A 835 -42.85 -1.38 -6.80
N ALA A 836 -43.67 -0.49 -6.24
CA ALA A 836 -45.12 -0.65 -6.25
C ALA A 836 -45.69 -0.58 -7.67
N GLU A 837 -45.15 0.30 -8.51
CA GLU A 837 -45.51 0.41 -9.93
C GLU A 837 -45.10 -0.85 -10.72
N LEU A 838 -43.88 -1.36 -10.51
CA LEU A 838 -43.37 -2.58 -11.13
C LEU A 838 -44.15 -3.82 -10.68
N GLN A 839 -44.56 -3.85 -9.41
CA GLN A 839 -45.45 -4.89 -8.88
C GLN A 839 -46.82 -4.85 -9.56
N MET A 840 -47.40 -3.65 -9.72
CA MET A 840 -48.68 -3.50 -10.39
C MET A 840 -48.61 -3.86 -11.88
N ASP A 841 -47.58 -3.38 -12.58
CA ASP A 841 -47.35 -3.70 -14.00
C ASP A 841 -47.13 -5.20 -14.20
N LEU A 842 -46.40 -5.86 -13.29
CA LEU A 842 -46.23 -7.31 -13.31
C LEU A 842 -47.56 -8.04 -13.07
N ILE A 843 -48.38 -7.60 -12.12
CA ILE A 843 -49.71 -8.19 -11.86
C ILE A 843 -50.59 -8.09 -13.12
N LEU A 844 -50.57 -6.94 -13.81
CA LEU A 844 -51.30 -6.72 -15.06
C LEU A 844 -50.79 -7.65 -16.18
N ILE A 845 -49.47 -7.75 -16.38
CA ILE A 845 -48.86 -8.62 -17.38
C ILE A 845 -49.19 -10.10 -17.10
N LEU A 846 -49.11 -10.53 -15.83
CA LEU A 846 -49.46 -11.90 -15.44
C LEU A 846 -50.94 -12.18 -15.73
N ALA A 847 -51.84 -11.23 -15.45
CA ALA A 847 -53.28 -11.36 -15.73
C ALA A 847 -53.60 -11.38 -17.23
N GLU A 848 -52.99 -10.51 -18.04
CA GLU A 848 -53.17 -10.45 -19.49
C GLU A 848 -52.75 -11.74 -20.20
N HIS A 849 -51.68 -12.37 -19.70
CA HIS A 849 -51.19 -13.64 -20.22
C HIS A 849 -51.90 -14.87 -19.62
N GLY A 850 -52.75 -14.68 -18.61
CA GLY A 850 -53.52 -15.75 -17.97
C GLY A 850 -52.70 -16.63 -17.01
N TYR A 851 -51.62 -16.09 -16.44
CA TYR A 851 -50.86 -16.74 -15.38
C TYR A 851 -51.67 -16.70 -14.07
N PRO A 852 -51.76 -17.79 -13.28
CA PRO A 852 -52.63 -17.83 -12.11
C PRO A 852 -52.35 -16.73 -11.09
N PRO A 853 -53.38 -16.26 -10.34
CA PRO A 853 -53.23 -15.17 -9.37
C PRO A 853 -52.62 -15.62 -8.01
N VAL A 854 -52.62 -16.91 -7.71
CA VAL A 854 -52.16 -17.46 -6.42
C VAL A 854 -50.66 -17.23 -6.12
N PRO A 855 -49.72 -17.28 -7.08
CA PRO A 855 -48.28 -17.09 -6.83
C PRO A 855 -47.73 -15.66 -7.06
N GLN A 856 -48.57 -14.62 -7.26
CA GLN A 856 -48.12 -13.29 -7.73
C GLN A 856 -47.02 -12.64 -6.87
N ASP A 857 -47.10 -12.75 -5.53
CA ASP A 857 -46.10 -12.16 -4.62
C ASP A 857 -44.72 -12.84 -4.73
N GLU A 858 -44.68 -14.15 -4.95
CA GLU A 858 -43.43 -14.89 -5.09
C GLU A 858 -42.82 -14.70 -6.49
N VAL A 859 -43.66 -14.61 -7.52
CA VAL A 859 -43.23 -14.24 -8.88
C VAL A 859 -42.62 -12.84 -8.89
N PHE A 860 -43.26 -11.87 -8.23
CA PHE A 860 -42.73 -10.52 -8.10
C PHE A 860 -41.36 -10.52 -7.40
N LYS A 861 -41.25 -11.21 -6.26
CA LYS A 861 -40.01 -11.25 -5.49
C LYS A 861 -38.84 -11.80 -6.32
N GLU A 862 -39.03 -12.93 -6.99
CA GLU A 862 -37.95 -13.58 -7.77
C GLU A 862 -37.59 -12.80 -9.04
N ILE A 863 -38.57 -12.24 -9.76
CA ILE A 863 -38.32 -11.38 -10.93
C ILE A 863 -37.60 -10.10 -10.52
N PHE A 864 -38.00 -9.48 -9.41
CA PHE A 864 -37.36 -8.30 -8.86
C PHE A 864 -35.90 -8.60 -8.46
N ASP A 865 -35.68 -9.71 -7.77
CA ASP A 865 -34.36 -10.20 -7.36
C ASP A 865 -33.42 -10.48 -8.56
N GLN A 866 -33.98 -10.92 -9.69
CA GLN A 866 -33.26 -11.14 -10.94
C GLN A 866 -32.99 -9.84 -11.70
N ALA A 867 -33.93 -8.90 -11.69
CA ALA A 867 -33.76 -7.58 -12.27
C ALA A 867 -32.68 -6.74 -11.55
N GLU A 868 -32.64 -6.81 -10.21
CA GLU A 868 -31.53 -6.24 -9.42
C GLU A 868 -30.19 -6.92 -9.76
N ASN A 869 -30.21 -8.23 -10.00
CA ASN A 869 -29.02 -9.00 -10.36
C ASN A 869 -28.45 -8.56 -11.71
N PHE A 870 -29.30 -8.35 -12.73
CA PHE A 870 -28.88 -7.80 -14.02
C PHE A 870 -28.20 -6.44 -13.86
N LYS A 871 -28.87 -5.48 -13.20
CA LYS A 871 -28.31 -4.14 -12.96
C LYS A 871 -26.95 -4.17 -12.25
N LYS A 872 -26.81 -5.06 -11.26
CA LYS A 872 -25.58 -5.22 -10.49
C LYS A 872 -24.40 -5.67 -11.36
N TYR A 873 -24.65 -6.42 -12.43
CA TYR A 873 -23.61 -6.97 -13.31
C TYR A 873 -23.54 -6.29 -14.71
N GLU A 874 -24.53 -5.49 -15.10
CA GLU A 874 -24.54 -4.63 -16.31
C GLU A 874 -23.43 -3.57 -16.25
N GLN A 875 -23.19 -2.98 -15.07
CA GLN A 875 -22.11 -2.00 -14.85
C GLN A 875 -20.69 -2.59 -14.97
N SER A 876 -20.57 -3.90 -15.23
CA SER A 876 -19.31 -4.61 -15.40
C SER A 876 -19.09 -5.20 -16.81
N ALA A 877 -20.01 -4.97 -17.76
CA ALA A 877 -20.05 -5.67 -19.06
C ALA A 877 -19.64 -4.84 -20.29
N ASP A 878 -19.29 -3.55 -20.15
CA ASP A 878 -18.97 -2.65 -21.28
C ASP A 878 -17.60 -2.89 -21.96
N ASP A 879 -16.91 -4.00 -21.68
CA ASP A 879 -15.68 -4.38 -22.40
C ASP A 879 -15.88 -5.69 -23.20
N VAL A 880 -15.55 -5.60 -24.50
CA VAL A 880 -15.31 -6.65 -25.54
C VAL A 880 -16.50 -7.10 -26.42
N PRO A 881 -16.40 -6.95 -27.76
CA PRO A 881 -17.40 -7.36 -28.76
C PRO A 881 -17.14 -8.77 -29.36
N THR A 882 -18.18 -9.45 -29.84
CA THR A 882 -18.07 -10.63 -30.73
C THR A 882 -19.03 -10.50 -31.92
N LYS A 883 -18.50 -10.73 -33.13
CA LYS A 883 -19.20 -10.80 -34.44
C LYS A 883 -19.42 -12.27 -34.84
N GLU A 884 -20.50 -12.57 -35.58
CA GLU A 884 -20.47 -13.01 -36.99
C GLU A 884 -21.85 -13.49 -37.51
N SER A 885 -22.35 -12.84 -38.57
CA SER A 885 -22.92 -13.46 -39.79
C SER A 885 -23.32 -12.35 -40.80
N GLU A 886 -22.76 -12.39 -42.00
CA GLU A 886 -23.05 -11.54 -43.19
C GLU A 886 -24.24 -12.06 -44.04
N PRO A 887 -24.67 -11.43 -45.16
CA PRO A 887 -24.77 -10.00 -45.52
C PRO A 887 -26.16 -9.62 -46.12
N GLU A 888 -26.64 -8.37 -45.95
CA GLU A 888 -27.42 -7.66 -47.00
C GLU A 888 -27.56 -6.15 -46.72
N VAL A 889 -27.74 -5.39 -47.81
CA VAL A 889 -27.37 -3.97 -47.99
C VAL A 889 -28.37 -2.96 -47.42
N VAL A 890 -27.83 -2.03 -46.61
CA VAL A 890 -28.17 -0.61 -46.33
C VAL A 890 -29.65 -0.17 -46.38
N HIS A 891 -30.16 0.27 -45.21
CA HIS A 891 -30.68 1.64 -44.99
C HIS A 891 -30.52 2.03 -43.50
N PHE A 892 -29.52 2.88 -43.20
CA PHE A 892 -29.47 3.69 -41.97
C PHE A 892 -30.45 4.87 -42.19
N PHE A 893 -31.38 5.27 -41.32
CA PHE A 893 -31.29 5.60 -39.90
C PHE A 893 -32.71 5.58 -39.26
N LYS A 894 -32.77 5.47 -37.92
CA LYS A 894 -33.84 6.08 -37.12
C LYS A 894 -33.21 7.10 -36.16
N ASP A 895 -33.76 8.30 -36.15
CA ASP A 895 -33.34 9.43 -35.32
C ASP A 895 -33.51 9.17 -33.83
N SER A 896 -32.62 9.74 -33.01
CA SER A 896 -32.99 10.20 -31.68
C SER A 896 -32.25 11.48 -31.31
N ALA A 897 -33.02 12.47 -30.88
CA ALA A 897 -32.60 13.80 -30.48
C ALA A 897 -32.09 13.80 -29.03
N ASP A 898 -30.84 14.22 -28.83
CA ASP A 898 -30.50 15.06 -27.69
C ASP A 898 -29.22 15.87 -27.96
N ALA A 899 -29.38 17.19 -28.07
CA ALA A 899 -28.37 18.11 -28.54
C ALA A 899 -28.20 19.27 -27.55
N SER A 900 -27.58 19.02 -26.39
CA SER A 900 -27.16 20.13 -25.52
C SER A 900 -26.09 19.78 -24.46
N VAL A 901 -24.98 19.13 -24.83
CA VAL A 901 -23.68 19.30 -24.12
C VAL A 901 -22.56 19.28 -25.16
N MET A 902 -21.77 20.36 -25.18
CA MET A 902 -20.72 20.70 -26.17
C MET A 902 -19.74 19.56 -26.50
N MET A 903 -19.44 19.34 -27.80
CA MET A 903 -18.15 18.80 -28.28
C MET A 903 -17.78 19.27 -29.70
N MET A 904 -16.93 20.29 -29.77
CA MET A 904 -15.68 20.33 -30.53
C MET A 904 -15.07 21.73 -30.35
N ALA A 905 -14.30 21.81 -29.28
CA ALA A 905 -13.50 22.94 -28.85
C ALA A 905 -12.48 22.36 -27.90
N ALA A 906 -11.66 21.45 -28.43
CA ALA A 906 -10.41 20.97 -27.89
C ALA A 906 -9.68 21.99 -27.01
N GLU A 907 -9.89 21.96 -25.70
CA GLU A 907 -9.18 22.84 -24.77
C GLU A 907 -8.82 22.09 -23.50
N PRO A 908 -7.54 22.15 -23.06
CA PRO A 908 -6.31 22.40 -23.82
C PRO A 908 -5.76 21.11 -24.46
N PHE A 909 -5.07 21.20 -25.60
CA PHE A 909 -4.35 20.06 -26.17
C PHE A 909 -3.09 19.73 -25.35
N GLU A 910 -2.63 18.49 -25.41
CA GLU A 910 -1.40 18.03 -24.76
C GLU A 910 -0.43 17.45 -25.80
N CYS A 911 0.87 17.56 -25.53
CA CYS A 911 1.93 17.03 -26.41
C CYS A 911 2.63 15.84 -25.74
N TYR A 912 2.75 14.73 -26.46
CA TYR A 912 3.39 13.49 -26.01
C TYR A 912 4.55 13.14 -26.93
N LYS A 913 5.60 12.51 -26.39
CA LYS A 913 6.69 11.94 -27.19
C LYS A 913 6.38 10.50 -27.57
N TRP A 914 6.76 10.08 -28.78
CA TRP A 914 6.48 8.72 -29.27
C TRP A 914 6.98 7.60 -28.37
N ASN A 915 8.07 7.81 -27.63
CA ASN A 915 8.63 6.82 -26.69
C ASN A 915 7.69 6.42 -25.54
N ARG A 916 6.53 7.08 -25.40
CA ARG A 916 5.45 6.69 -24.47
C ARG A 916 4.46 5.70 -25.08
N PHE A 917 4.50 5.50 -26.38
CA PHE A 917 3.70 4.55 -27.14
C PHE A 917 4.57 3.37 -27.59
N ASP A 918 3.94 2.29 -28.02
CA ASP A 918 4.65 1.09 -28.49
C ASP A 918 5.52 1.43 -29.71
N ASP A 919 6.79 0.97 -29.73
CA ASP A 919 7.75 1.23 -30.82
C ASP A 919 7.17 0.89 -32.20
N ASN A 920 6.29 -0.12 -32.27
CA ASN A 920 5.62 -0.49 -33.52
C ASN A 920 4.68 0.60 -34.06
N ILE A 921 4.04 1.40 -33.18
CA ILE A 921 3.19 2.54 -33.57
C ILE A 921 4.05 3.70 -34.07
N VAL A 922 5.21 3.91 -33.43
CA VAL A 922 6.18 4.95 -33.79
C VAL A 922 6.68 4.72 -35.22
N ASP A 923 7.12 3.50 -35.50
CA ASP A 923 7.59 3.09 -36.83
C ASP A 923 6.47 3.13 -37.87
N TYR A 924 5.24 2.79 -37.48
CA TYR A 924 4.09 2.75 -38.39
C TYR A 924 3.79 4.10 -39.05
N PHE A 925 3.96 5.23 -38.34
CA PHE A 925 3.80 6.57 -38.91
C PHE A 925 5.09 7.16 -39.52
N GLY A 926 6.18 6.41 -39.53
CA GLY A 926 7.47 6.82 -40.11
C GLY A 926 8.48 7.41 -39.12
N GLY A 927 8.22 7.36 -37.81
CA GLY A 927 9.16 7.73 -36.72
C GLY A 927 9.57 9.20 -36.60
N ASP A 928 9.57 9.97 -37.69
CA ASP A 928 9.98 11.38 -37.75
C ASP A 928 8.81 12.36 -37.92
N LYS A 929 7.57 11.85 -37.98
CA LYS A 929 6.36 12.64 -38.19
C LYS A 929 5.65 12.99 -36.88
N THR A 930 5.15 14.22 -36.79
CA THR A 930 4.21 14.60 -35.71
C THR A 930 2.79 14.22 -36.11
N VAL A 931 2.10 13.47 -35.24
CA VAL A 931 0.74 12.99 -35.46
C VAL A 931 -0.23 13.72 -34.55
N LEU A 932 -1.27 14.31 -35.13
CA LEU A 932 -2.42 14.87 -34.42
C LEU A 932 -3.47 13.77 -34.25
N VAL A 933 -3.82 13.44 -33.02
CA VAL A 933 -4.94 12.54 -32.72
C VAL A 933 -6.14 13.39 -32.32
N GLY A 934 -7.22 13.33 -33.10
CA GLY A 934 -8.43 14.12 -32.94
C GLY A 934 -9.69 13.26 -32.80
N CYS A 935 -10.80 13.85 -32.38
CA CYS A 935 -12.08 13.15 -32.26
C CYS A 935 -13.27 13.94 -32.82
N TYR A 936 -14.38 13.25 -33.10
CA TYR A 936 -15.67 13.87 -33.39
C TYR A 936 -16.82 13.15 -32.67
N LYS A 937 -17.95 13.85 -32.47
CA LYS A 937 -19.15 13.29 -31.83
C LYS A 937 -20.36 13.39 -32.75
N GLY A 938 -20.73 12.27 -33.35
CA GLY A 938 -21.94 12.15 -34.18
C GLY A 938 -21.77 12.60 -35.63
N LYS A 939 -22.70 12.13 -36.47
CA LYS A 939 -22.62 12.22 -37.94
C LYS A 939 -22.53 13.65 -38.48
N LYS A 940 -23.27 14.60 -37.88
CA LYS A 940 -23.30 16.02 -38.30
C LYS A 940 -21.90 16.66 -38.34
N TYR A 941 -21.04 16.30 -37.40
CA TYR A 941 -19.70 16.86 -37.32
C TYR A 941 -18.72 16.19 -38.28
N LEU A 942 -18.85 14.87 -38.47
CA LEU A 942 -18.09 14.14 -39.47
C LEU A 942 -18.41 14.64 -40.89
N ASP A 943 -19.71 14.79 -41.20
CA ASP A 943 -20.16 15.30 -42.49
C ASP A 943 -19.59 16.70 -42.76
N TRP A 944 -19.52 17.55 -41.73
CA TRP A 944 -18.91 18.88 -41.85
C TRP A 944 -17.40 18.81 -42.09
N ILE A 945 -16.66 17.97 -41.36
CA ILE A 945 -15.21 17.78 -41.53
C ILE A 945 -14.91 17.29 -42.95
N LEU A 946 -15.64 16.28 -43.42
CA LEU A 946 -15.44 15.68 -44.73
C LEU A 946 -15.85 16.63 -45.87
N SER A 947 -16.95 17.37 -45.71
CA SER A 947 -17.43 18.32 -46.72
C SER A 947 -16.53 19.53 -46.87
N ASN A 948 -15.97 20.03 -45.76
CA ASN A 948 -15.07 21.19 -45.78
C ASN A 948 -13.59 20.79 -45.90
N ARG A 949 -13.26 19.50 -45.79
CA ARG A 949 -11.89 18.97 -45.72
C ARG A 949 -11.03 19.67 -44.67
N ILE A 950 -11.63 19.95 -43.51
CA ILE A 950 -11.01 20.73 -42.44
C ILE A 950 -11.26 20.06 -41.09
N TYR A 951 -10.23 20.00 -40.25
CA TYR A 951 -10.33 19.67 -38.83
C TYR A 951 -9.94 20.88 -37.96
N ASN A 952 -10.68 21.19 -36.90
CA ASN A 952 -10.46 22.40 -36.10
C ASN A 952 -10.05 22.09 -34.64
N VAL A 953 -9.01 22.76 -34.17
CA VAL A 953 -8.49 22.72 -32.79
C VAL A 953 -8.66 24.09 -32.15
N ARG A 954 -9.02 24.15 -30.87
CA ARG A 954 -9.19 25.43 -30.16
C ARG A 954 -7.91 25.79 -29.43
N LEU A 955 -7.59 27.08 -29.40
CA LEU A 955 -6.41 27.60 -28.72
C LEU A 955 -6.84 28.16 -27.35
N GLY A 956 -6.43 27.49 -26.26
CA GLY A 956 -6.74 27.87 -24.88
C GLY A 956 -5.94 29.06 -24.35
N ASN A 957 -6.36 29.62 -23.20
CA ASN A 957 -5.70 30.74 -22.51
C ASN A 957 -4.63 30.29 -21.48
N THR A 958 -4.36 28.99 -21.34
CA THR A 958 -3.37 28.45 -20.38
C THR A 958 -2.03 28.17 -21.06
N LYS A 959 -0.97 28.86 -20.60
CA LYS A 959 0.46 28.71 -20.94
C LYS A 959 0.77 28.31 -22.41
N GLY A 960 0.83 29.33 -23.27
CA GLY A 960 1.42 29.28 -24.60
C GLY A 960 0.58 30.05 -25.62
N SER A 961 1.13 31.09 -26.25
CA SER A 961 0.48 31.77 -27.37
C SER A 961 0.46 30.83 -28.59
N ALA A 962 -0.31 31.15 -29.63
CA ALA A 962 -0.23 30.40 -30.90
C ALA A 962 1.21 30.31 -31.44
N GLU A 963 2.09 31.24 -31.06
CA GLU A 963 3.51 31.25 -31.41
C GLU A 963 4.30 30.17 -30.66
N SER A 964 3.90 29.83 -29.42
CA SER A 964 4.55 28.78 -28.62
C SER A 964 4.38 27.37 -29.20
N TYR A 965 3.43 27.19 -30.11
CA TYR A 965 3.09 25.90 -30.71
C TYR A 965 3.13 25.92 -32.24
N ALA A 966 3.59 27.02 -32.85
CA ALA A 966 3.73 27.15 -34.29
C ALA A 966 4.61 26.04 -34.88
N GLU A 967 5.73 25.74 -34.21
CA GLU A 967 6.66 24.68 -34.61
C GLU A 967 6.00 23.28 -34.61
N ILE A 968 5.09 23.00 -33.66
CA ILE A 968 4.37 21.73 -33.61
C ILE A 968 3.35 21.66 -34.75
N PHE A 969 2.61 22.74 -35.00
CA PHE A 969 1.64 22.80 -36.10
C PHE A 969 2.31 22.69 -37.48
N ASP A 970 3.51 23.26 -37.64
CA ASP A 970 4.32 23.15 -38.86
C ASP A 970 4.83 21.72 -39.09
N LYS A 971 5.15 20.97 -38.03
CA LYS A 971 5.63 19.58 -38.11
C LYS A 971 4.51 18.53 -38.19
N THR A 972 3.27 18.94 -37.91
CA THR A 972 2.11 18.02 -37.90
C THR A 972 1.72 17.67 -39.33
N SER A 973 1.90 16.40 -39.70
CA SER A 973 1.68 15.91 -41.07
C SER A 973 0.54 14.90 -41.19
N ILE A 974 0.11 14.29 -40.09
CA ILE A 974 -0.91 13.25 -40.09
C ILE A 974 -1.95 13.54 -39.01
N LEU A 975 -3.23 13.37 -39.36
CA LEU A 975 -4.37 13.38 -38.44
C LEU A 975 -4.94 11.96 -38.33
N VAL A 976 -4.99 11.42 -37.11
CA VAL A 976 -5.77 10.22 -36.77
C VAL A 976 -7.06 10.68 -36.11
N LEU A 977 -8.19 10.44 -36.76
CA LEU A 977 -9.50 10.88 -36.32
C LEU A 977 -10.34 9.69 -35.86
N TYR A 978 -10.90 9.76 -34.65
CA TYR A 978 -11.77 8.71 -34.11
C TYR A 978 -13.14 9.23 -33.68
N GLU A 979 -14.14 8.34 -33.64
CA GLU A 979 -15.46 8.66 -33.09
C GLU A 979 -15.41 8.55 -31.56
N LEU A 980 -15.75 9.62 -30.84
CA LEU A 980 -15.65 9.60 -29.38
C LEU A 980 -16.56 8.53 -28.75
N GLY A 981 -15.96 7.67 -27.92
CA GLY A 981 -16.63 6.50 -27.32
C GLY A 981 -16.57 5.24 -28.19
N LYS A 982 -15.89 5.28 -29.35
CA LYS A 982 -15.64 4.11 -30.21
C LYS A 982 -14.19 4.15 -30.72
N SER A 983 -13.26 3.61 -29.93
CA SER A 983 -11.82 3.55 -30.25
C SER A 983 -11.51 2.76 -31.53
N ASN A 984 -12.37 1.81 -31.90
CA ASN A 984 -12.17 0.89 -33.04
C ASN A 984 -12.65 1.46 -34.39
N LYS A 985 -12.74 2.78 -34.53
CA LYS A 985 -13.09 3.45 -35.80
C LYS A 985 -12.15 4.60 -36.03
N LEU A 986 -11.02 4.29 -36.63
CA LEU A 986 -10.00 5.26 -36.98
C LEU A 986 -10.13 5.67 -38.45
N SER A 987 -9.90 6.94 -38.72
CA SER A 987 -9.76 7.48 -40.07
C SER A 987 -8.52 8.32 -40.10
N VAL A 988 -7.64 8.07 -41.06
CA VAL A 988 -6.37 8.79 -41.16
C VAL A 988 -6.40 9.77 -42.33
N PHE A 989 -5.88 10.95 -42.07
CA PHE A 989 -5.78 12.02 -43.04
C PHE A 989 -4.37 12.58 -43.05
N GLU A 990 -3.92 13.01 -44.21
CA GLU A 990 -2.74 13.84 -44.36
C GLU A 990 -3.14 15.31 -44.09
N ILE A 991 -2.32 16.01 -43.31
CA ILE A 991 -2.48 17.45 -43.08
C ILE A 991 -1.62 18.18 -44.11
N ILE A 992 -2.29 18.96 -44.98
CA ILE A 992 -1.63 19.69 -46.07
C ILE A 992 -1.42 21.18 -45.76
N GLY A 993 -1.85 21.63 -44.58
CA GLY A 993 -1.62 22.98 -44.09
C GLY A 993 -2.54 23.34 -42.95
N HIS A 994 -2.23 24.44 -42.26
CA HIS A 994 -3.04 24.94 -41.17
C HIS A 994 -3.18 26.46 -41.21
N LYS A 995 -4.28 26.99 -40.65
CA LYS A 995 -4.54 28.42 -40.60
C LYS A 995 -5.31 28.78 -39.33
N LYS A 996 -4.95 29.90 -38.70
CA LYS A 996 -5.73 30.46 -37.60
C LYS A 996 -7.00 31.12 -38.14
N VAL A 997 -8.15 30.78 -37.55
CA VAL A 997 -9.45 31.34 -37.93
C VAL A 997 -10.19 31.91 -36.73
N SER A 998 -10.94 32.97 -37.00
CA SER A 998 -11.88 33.58 -36.07
C SER A 998 -13.15 32.74 -35.94
N LYS A 999 -13.93 33.00 -34.89
CA LYS A 999 -15.24 32.33 -34.72
C LYS A 999 -16.23 32.75 -35.80
N GLU A 1000 -16.13 33.98 -36.30
CA GLU A 1000 -16.94 34.52 -37.38
C GLU A 1000 -16.67 33.79 -38.70
N GLU A 1001 -15.40 33.47 -38.99
CA GLU A 1001 -15.02 32.67 -40.16
C GLU A 1001 -15.50 31.22 -40.06
N LEU A 1002 -15.44 30.59 -38.87
CA LEU A 1002 -16.01 29.26 -38.66
C LEU A 1002 -17.54 29.25 -38.85
N ILE A 1003 -18.25 30.27 -38.38
CA ILE A 1003 -19.70 30.39 -38.60
C ILE A 1003 -20.01 30.47 -40.10
N LYS A 1004 -19.21 31.22 -40.88
CA LYS A 1004 -19.35 31.29 -42.35
C LYS A 1004 -19.13 29.94 -43.04
N LEU A 1005 -18.34 29.04 -42.45
CA LEU A 1005 -18.13 27.68 -42.94
C LEU A 1005 -19.27 26.71 -42.53
N ASN A 1006 -20.42 27.20 -42.06
CA ASN A 1006 -21.53 26.39 -41.55
C ASN A 1006 -21.13 25.44 -40.40
N TYR A 1007 -20.27 25.92 -39.49
CA TYR A 1007 -19.81 25.11 -38.37
C TYR A 1007 -20.98 24.56 -37.53
N PRO A 1008 -21.04 23.24 -37.20
CA PRO A 1008 -22.25 22.62 -36.64
C PRO A 1008 -22.67 23.11 -35.24
N ASN A 1009 -21.79 23.81 -34.52
CA ASN A 1009 -22.04 24.37 -33.19
C ASN A 1009 -22.62 25.79 -33.31
N SER A 1010 -23.77 26.02 -32.67
CA SER A 1010 -24.48 27.31 -32.71
C SER A 1010 -23.81 28.45 -31.94
N LYS A 1011 -22.81 28.17 -31.08
CA LYS A 1011 -22.07 29.16 -30.28
C LYS A 1011 -20.57 28.85 -30.18
N PRO A 1012 -19.77 29.01 -31.25
CA PRO A 1012 -18.33 28.76 -31.21
C PRO A 1012 -17.58 29.79 -30.32
N ARG A 1013 -16.53 29.34 -29.63
CA ARG A 1013 -15.73 30.16 -28.70
C ARG A 1013 -14.69 31.00 -29.48
N LYS A 1014 -13.86 31.81 -28.81
CA LYS A 1014 -12.82 32.63 -29.48
C LYS A 1014 -11.58 31.76 -29.82
N ASN A 1015 -10.94 32.05 -30.96
CA ASN A 1015 -9.65 31.53 -31.46
C ASN A 1015 -9.57 30.02 -31.77
N TYR A 1016 -9.52 29.67 -33.05
CA TYR A 1016 -9.30 28.30 -33.52
C TYR A 1016 -8.11 28.22 -34.49
N MET A 1017 -7.47 27.06 -34.53
CA MET A 1017 -6.59 26.61 -35.60
C MET A 1017 -7.36 25.60 -36.45
N ILE A 1018 -7.38 25.77 -37.77
CA ILE A 1018 -7.90 24.75 -38.69
C ILE A 1018 -6.75 24.06 -39.41
N PHE A 1019 -6.87 22.76 -39.61
CA PHE A 1019 -5.99 21.92 -40.39
C PHE A 1019 -6.73 21.47 -41.63
N ASN A 1020 -6.17 21.74 -42.80
CA ASN A 1020 -6.68 21.24 -44.07
C ASN A 1020 -6.24 19.78 -44.21
N ILE A 1021 -7.19 18.91 -44.50
CA ILE A 1021 -6.98 17.46 -44.46
C ILE A 1021 -7.34 16.80 -45.78
N VAL A 1022 -6.59 15.77 -46.15
CA VAL A 1022 -6.85 14.91 -47.31
C VAL A 1022 -6.89 13.46 -46.82
N PRO A 1023 -7.88 12.64 -47.23
CA PRO A 1023 -7.91 11.23 -46.83
C PRO A 1023 -6.61 10.52 -47.20
N LEU A 1024 -6.03 9.80 -46.25
CA LEU A 1024 -4.82 9.01 -46.44
C LEU A 1024 -5.20 7.54 -46.42
N ASP A 1025 -4.94 6.83 -47.53
CA ASP A 1025 -5.27 5.40 -47.66
C ASP A 1025 -4.18 4.57 -46.97
N MET A 1026 -4.45 4.15 -45.73
CA MET A 1026 -3.49 3.50 -44.85
C MET A 1026 -4.21 2.45 -43.99
N ASP A 1027 -3.61 1.26 -43.83
CA ASP A 1027 -4.21 0.16 -43.08
C ASP A 1027 -4.14 0.41 -41.57
N VAL A 1028 -5.23 0.90 -40.98
CA VAL A 1028 -5.31 1.28 -39.56
C VAL A 1028 -5.40 0.10 -38.58
N ALA A 1029 -5.48 -1.14 -39.05
CA ALA A 1029 -5.61 -2.32 -38.19
C ALA A 1029 -4.51 -2.42 -37.09
N PRO A 1030 -3.23 -2.08 -37.35
CA PRO A 1030 -2.20 -2.05 -36.30
C PRO A 1030 -2.45 -0.99 -35.22
N LEU A 1031 -3.07 0.14 -35.58
CA LEU A 1031 -3.42 1.20 -34.62
C LEU A 1031 -4.60 0.81 -33.74
N GLU A 1032 -5.58 0.10 -34.33
CA GLU A 1032 -6.73 -0.44 -33.62
C GLU A 1032 -6.29 -1.57 -32.65
N ALA A 1033 -5.46 -2.49 -33.12
CA ALA A 1033 -4.93 -3.60 -32.31
C ALA A 1033 -3.98 -3.14 -31.19
N SER A 1034 -3.27 -2.02 -31.40
CA SER A 1034 -2.37 -1.46 -30.40
C SER A 1034 -3.06 -0.56 -29.38
N HIS A 1035 -4.39 -0.39 -29.51
CA HIS A 1035 -5.23 0.38 -28.61
C HIS A 1035 -4.72 1.82 -28.42
N LEU A 1036 -4.24 2.47 -29.50
CA LEU A 1036 -3.59 3.79 -29.45
C LEU A 1036 -4.43 4.84 -28.70
N ILE A 1037 -5.74 4.89 -28.97
CA ILE A 1037 -6.66 5.84 -28.32
C ILE A 1037 -6.82 5.52 -26.83
N GLU A 1038 -6.93 4.24 -26.45
CA GLU A 1038 -7.06 3.83 -25.06
C GLU A 1038 -5.77 4.11 -24.28
N LYS A 1039 -4.59 3.83 -24.86
CA LYS A 1039 -3.30 4.24 -24.30
C LYS A 1039 -3.21 5.75 -24.11
N LEU A 1040 -3.70 6.55 -25.07
CA LEU A 1040 -3.76 8.01 -24.93
C LEU A 1040 -4.70 8.47 -23.82
N VAL A 1041 -5.79 7.74 -23.57
CA VAL A 1041 -6.75 8.02 -22.47
C VAL A 1041 -6.18 7.59 -21.11
N ASP A 1042 -5.43 6.49 -21.05
CA ASP A 1042 -4.74 6.04 -19.85
C ASP A 1042 -3.62 6.98 -19.43
N ILE A 1043 -2.81 7.40 -20.41
CA ILE A 1043 -1.69 8.32 -20.19
C ILE A 1043 -2.21 9.73 -19.91
N ASN A 1044 -3.28 10.15 -20.59
CA ASN A 1044 -3.95 11.42 -20.35
C ASN A 1044 -5.41 11.19 -19.91
N ALA A 1045 -5.63 11.14 -18.59
CA ALA A 1045 -6.98 11.02 -18.03
C ALA A 1045 -7.97 12.11 -18.52
N ASN A 1046 -7.47 13.24 -19.04
CA ASN A 1046 -8.29 14.31 -19.64
C ASN A 1046 -8.68 14.07 -21.12
N ASN A 1047 -8.05 13.11 -21.80
CA ASN A 1047 -8.39 12.74 -23.19
C ASN A 1047 -9.73 11.99 -23.29
N SER A 1048 -10.27 11.51 -22.18
CA SER A 1048 -11.67 11.03 -22.07
C SER A 1048 -12.71 12.06 -22.53
N LYS A 1049 -12.35 13.35 -22.58
CA LYS A 1049 -13.17 14.47 -23.08
C LYS A 1049 -13.02 14.73 -24.58
N GLY A 1050 -12.25 13.92 -25.31
CA GLY A 1050 -12.01 14.11 -26.74
C GLY A 1050 -11.01 15.24 -27.06
N THR A 1051 -10.03 15.42 -26.19
CA THR A 1051 -9.02 16.46 -26.30
C THR A 1051 -8.00 16.07 -27.38
N PRO A 1052 -7.74 16.89 -28.41
CA PRO A 1052 -6.73 16.57 -29.41
C PRO A 1052 -5.35 16.50 -28.78
N VAL A 1053 -4.58 15.54 -29.24
CA VAL A 1053 -3.24 15.26 -28.74
C VAL A 1053 -2.26 15.34 -29.89
N PHE A 1054 -1.14 16.04 -29.69
CA PHE A 1054 -0.03 16.01 -30.63
C PHE A 1054 1.01 15.00 -30.13
N ILE A 1055 1.43 14.10 -31.00
CA ILE A 1055 2.45 13.09 -30.72
C ILE A 1055 3.68 13.45 -31.55
N GLU A 1056 4.75 13.89 -30.90
CA GLU A 1056 6.01 14.30 -31.53
C GLU A 1056 7.07 13.19 -31.54
N PRO A 1057 7.91 13.11 -32.61
CA PRO A 1057 9.14 12.29 -32.75
C PRO A 1057 9.94 12.09 -31.46
#